data_AF-A0A178F2K5-F1
#
_entry.id   AF-A0A178F2K5-F1
#
_cell.length_a   1.000
_cell.length_b   1.000
_cell.length_c   1.000
_cell.angle_alpha   90.00
_cell.angle_beta   90.00
_cell.angle_gamma   90.00
#
_symmetry.space_group_name_H-M   'P 1'
#
loop_
_entity.id
_entity.type
_entity.pdbx_description
1 polymer ?
#
loop_
_entity_poly.entity_id
_entity_poly.type
_entity_poly.pdbx_seq_one_letter_code
_entity_poly.pdbx_strand_id
1 'polypeptide(L)'
;MLVVPEVPRVILGLMTFGPDEKAMARITSIDEFKRCLDLFMSKGHFEVDTARVYVDGKQEAFTAQAGWKARGLTLATKWYPRAPGDHKGEKVRAKLEESLRELQTDCVDIFYLHAADRSVPFAETLEAVNQLHKEGKFVRLGLSNYTAFEVAEIVTMCNERGWVRPTIYQGMYNAITRSIEAELIPCCKRYGMDIVVYNPLAGGILSGKYKTADVPADGRYSNTHSGGELYRRRYFKDATFDALKIIEPVAEKHKLSLVEIAFRWMLHHSALNIKEGKDGVIIGVSSYEQLEQNLDDLEKGPLPDEVVTALDEAWMVAKATTANYWHLDLKYTYDTKAALFKLEQTHMTDAFKPIVNGVNFRGKSAAEIYSRGNELSGELSAVRFDYFTAPTEPTVSKEGNILEGIPSINSGRQSALSAEHCFPHLRELVGEYDAFLVACYSPHPLVGMLRRAISERNEKLQRESTDGKAPFQKRRQYVTGIMDASVEMSAYFAGLNSACLAEQHTPGKFGIVTTADEWKEEPDTAAKEMLQSNGSDPDLTFAGVETTGLTAGELHSAPAELVRSRIKRATGTAEGQRRPVTAGGFYGSVCRTSVVVAWADVVAARRLVKTAGASRFSSEKPQPQSDVINSNAQVGSSGDGFWSYFERYTDVSGLCREIITIQAGQCGNNIGTQFWQQLCLEHGINQDGNLEEFATEGGDRKDVFFYQSDDTRYIPRAILIDLEPRVLSTIQNGPYSNIYNPENFFIGKDGSGAGNNWAAGYATGDTVQEEIFDMIDREADGSDSLEGFMLLHSIAGGTGSGLGSYILERMNDRFPKKLIQTYSVFPDTQAADVVVNPYNSLLTMRRLTQNADSVVVLDNGALSRIAADRLHVQEPSFQQTNQLVSTVMSASTTTLRYPGYMHNDLVSVIASLIPIPRAHFLITSYTPFTGDQVEQAKTVRKTTVLDVMRRLLQPKNRMMSITPGKSSCYISILNIIQGEADQTDVHKSVLRIRERHLASFIPWGPASIQVAIPKKSPYLQNTHRVSGLMLANHTSVATLFKRIVSQYDRLRKRNAFLEQYKKEAPFADGLGEFDEAREVVMDLVAEYEAAERPDYLGGGAEGDHADEG
;
A
#
# COMPACT_ATOMS: atom_id res chain seq x y z
N MET A 1 4.06 37.87 8.84
CA MET A 1 2.95 38.44 9.62
C MET A 1 1.86 38.81 8.61
N LEU A 2 0.91 37.91 8.35
CA LEU A 2 -0.19 38.15 7.40
C LEU A 2 -1.29 38.91 8.15
N VAL A 3 -1.73 40.04 7.60
CA VAL A 3 -2.78 40.90 8.15
C VAL A 3 -4.08 40.09 8.17
N VAL A 4 -4.60 39.81 9.37
CA VAL A 4 -5.93 39.23 9.57
C VAL A 4 -6.96 40.33 9.21
N PRO A 5 -7.93 40.08 8.32
CA PRO A 5 -8.94 41.09 8.03
C PRO A 5 -9.77 41.37 9.29
N GLU A 6 -9.92 42.65 9.67
CA GLU A 6 -10.71 43.07 10.84
C GLU A 6 -12.22 42.79 10.69
N VAL A 7 -12.69 42.48 9.47
CA VAL A 7 -14.11 42.30 9.12
C VAL A 7 -14.33 40.93 8.47
N PRO A 8 -15.36 40.15 8.87
CA PRO A 8 -15.72 38.88 8.24
C PRO A 8 -15.91 39.00 6.72
N ARG A 9 -15.45 38.01 5.96
CA ARG A 9 -15.60 37.98 4.49
C ARG A 9 -17.05 37.69 4.09
N VAL A 10 -17.81 38.75 3.87
CA VAL A 10 -19.20 38.69 3.38
C VAL A 10 -19.22 39.08 1.90
N ILE A 11 -20.01 38.33 1.11
CA ILE A 11 -20.13 38.51 -0.34
C ILE A 11 -21.60 38.74 -0.68
N LEU A 12 -21.91 39.76 -1.48
CA LEU A 12 -23.28 40.03 -1.91
C LEU A 12 -23.64 39.20 -3.14
N GLY A 13 -24.57 38.25 -2.97
CA GLY A 13 -25.08 37.39 -4.03
C GLY A 13 -26.17 38.09 -4.85
N LEU A 14 -25.98 38.17 -6.16
CA LEU A 14 -26.77 39.03 -7.03
C LEU A 14 -27.92 38.34 -7.77
N MET A 15 -28.26 37.10 -7.41
CA MET A 15 -29.32 36.30 -8.07
C MET A 15 -30.70 36.99 -8.09
N THR A 16 -30.98 37.84 -7.12
CA THR A 16 -32.25 38.58 -6.95
C THR A 16 -32.20 40.01 -7.48
N PHE A 17 -31.11 40.43 -8.13
CA PHE A 17 -30.94 41.79 -8.67
C PHE A 17 -31.01 41.75 -10.19
N GLY A 18 -31.98 42.43 -10.80
CA GLY A 18 -32.09 42.46 -12.25
C GLY A 18 -33.41 43.04 -12.73
N PRO A 19 -33.55 43.31 -14.03
CA PRO A 19 -34.66 44.10 -14.55
C PRO A 19 -36.00 43.35 -14.65
N ASP A 20 -36.07 42.06 -14.28
CA ASP A 20 -37.20 41.18 -14.61
C ASP A 20 -37.65 40.32 -13.43
N GLU A 21 -38.78 40.68 -12.80
CA GLU A 21 -39.35 39.95 -11.67
C GLU A 21 -39.76 38.52 -12.02
N LYS A 22 -40.17 38.29 -13.27
CA LYS A 22 -40.57 36.94 -13.74
C LYS A 22 -39.38 35.99 -13.81
N ALA A 23 -38.17 36.54 -13.91
CA ALA A 23 -36.90 35.81 -13.88
C ALA A 23 -36.26 35.77 -12.47
N MET A 24 -37.09 35.83 -11.42
CA MET A 24 -36.70 35.77 -9.99
C MET A 24 -36.03 37.03 -9.42
N ALA A 25 -35.95 38.15 -10.16
CA ALA A 25 -35.49 39.40 -9.59
C ALA A 25 -36.48 39.95 -8.55
N ARG A 26 -35.93 40.63 -7.54
CA ARG A 26 -36.68 41.29 -6.45
C ARG A 26 -36.31 42.76 -6.34
N ILE A 27 -35.04 43.08 -6.54
CA ILE A 27 -34.55 44.44 -6.69
C ILE A 27 -34.39 44.71 -8.19
N THR A 28 -35.36 45.42 -8.75
CA THR A 28 -35.46 45.69 -10.19
C THR A 28 -35.10 47.12 -10.57
N SER A 29 -35.08 48.03 -9.59
CA SER A 29 -34.63 49.41 -9.76
C SER A 29 -33.10 49.50 -9.71
N ILE A 30 -32.52 50.15 -10.73
CA ILE A 30 -31.07 50.37 -10.76
C ILE A 30 -30.60 51.28 -9.64
N ASP A 31 -31.42 52.25 -9.23
CA ASP A 31 -31.06 53.19 -8.17
C ASP A 31 -31.14 52.54 -6.79
N GLU A 32 -32.09 51.63 -6.58
CA GLU A 32 -32.13 50.81 -5.38
C GLU A 32 -30.94 49.85 -5.31
N PHE A 33 -30.54 49.26 -6.43
CA PHE A 33 -29.34 48.43 -6.49
C PHE A 33 -28.07 49.23 -6.17
N LYS A 34 -27.92 50.44 -6.72
CA LYS A 34 -26.81 51.36 -6.35
C LYS A 34 -26.78 51.62 -4.85
N ARG A 35 -27.93 51.93 -4.25
CA ARG A 35 -28.04 52.12 -2.79
C ARG A 35 -27.62 50.88 -1.99
N CYS A 36 -27.98 49.69 -2.45
CA CYS A 36 -27.55 48.43 -1.83
C CYS A 36 -26.03 48.26 -1.89
N LEU A 37 -25.40 48.55 -3.03
CA LEU A 37 -23.94 48.50 -3.17
C LEU A 37 -23.26 49.52 -2.25
N ASP A 38 -23.78 50.75 -2.20
CA ASP A 38 -23.22 51.82 -1.39
C ASP A 38 -23.33 51.48 0.12
N LEU A 39 -24.46 50.89 0.56
CA LEU A 39 -24.62 50.37 1.92
C LEU A 39 -23.62 49.25 2.23
N PHE A 40 -23.52 48.26 1.34
CA PHE A 40 -22.61 47.11 1.52
C PHE A 40 -21.15 47.55 1.68
N MET A 41 -20.72 48.52 0.87
CA MET A 41 -19.39 49.13 0.98
C MET A 41 -19.22 49.96 2.24
N SER A 42 -20.25 50.69 2.69
CA SER A 42 -20.19 51.47 3.93
C SER A 42 -19.97 50.60 5.17
N LYS A 43 -20.36 49.31 5.10
CA LYS A 43 -20.12 48.28 6.11
C LYS A 43 -18.77 47.55 5.95
N GLY A 44 -17.93 47.96 4.99
CA GLY A 44 -16.58 47.42 4.80
C GLY A 44 -16.51 46.17 3.93
N HIS A 45 -17.56 45.84 3.16
CA HIS A 45 -17.57 44.69 2.26
C HIS A 45 -17.52 45.11 0.78
N PHE A 46 -16.71 44.40 -0.02
CA PHE A 46 -16.39 44.81 -1.40
C PHE A 46 -16.52 43.69 -2.45
N GLU A 47 -17.02 42.51 -2.06
CA GLU A 47 -17.13 41.35 -2.96
C GLU A 47 -18.59 41.12 -3.42
N VAL A 48 -18.80 40.97 -4.73
CA VAL A 48 -20.10 40.64 -5.32
C VAL A 48 -20.04 39.37 -6.17
N ASP A 49 -21.08 38.54 -6.09
CA ASP A 49 -21.18 37.25 -6.79
C ASP A 49 -22.39 37.22 -7.74
N THR A 50 -22.12 37.01 -9.03
CA THR A 50 -23.14 36.84 -10.07
C THR A 50 -22.93 35.56 -10.87
N ALA A 51 -23.85 35.25 -11.79
CA ALA A 51 -23.75 34.17 -12.75
C ALA A 51 -24.42 34.57 -14.07
N ARG A 52 -23.91 34.05 -15.18
CA ARG A 52 -24.52 34.20 -16.51
C ARG A 52 -25.96 33.71 -16.57
N VAL A 53 -26.34 32.74 -15.72
CA VAL A 53 -27.69 32.19 -15.68
C VAL A 53 -28.67 32.97 -14.81
N TYR A 54 -28.21 33.94 -14.02
CA TYR A 54 -29.08 34.72 -13.14
C TYR A 54 -29.95 35.68 -13.94
N VAL A 55 -31.23 35.78 -13.54
CA VAL A 55 -32.25 36.64 -14.16
C VAL A 55 -32.30 36.46 -15.68
N ASP A 56 -32.30 35.19 -16.13
CA ASP A 56 -32.25 34.80 -17.55
C ASP A 56 -31.17 35.50 -18.37
N GLY A 57 -30.00 35.73 -17.75
CA GLY A 57 -28.84 36.37 -18.39
C GLY A 57 -28.83 37.90 -18.34
N LYS A 58 -29.82 38.53 -17.71
CA LYS A 58 -29.89 40.00 -17.62
C LYS A 58 -29.15 40.58 -16.41
N GLN A 59 -28.73 39.74 -15.46
CA GLN A 59 -28.10 40.17 -14.20
C GLN A 59 -26.80 40.94 -14.44
N GLU A 60 -25.87 40.39 -15.22
CA GLU A 60 -24.52 40.97 -15.40
C GLU A 60 -24.54 42.36 -16.01
N ALA A 61 -25.39 42.59 -17.01
CA ALA A 61 -25.62 43.92 -17.61
C ALA A 61 -26.19 44.91 -16.58
N PHE A 62 -27.06 44.44 -15.70
CA PHE A 62 -27.62 45.24 -14.61
C PHE A 62 -26.54 45.63 -13.59
N THR A 63 -25.61 44.73 -13.29
CA THR A 63 -24.44 45.01 -12.45
C THR A 63 -23.51 46.05 -13.09
N ALA A 64 -23.24 45.98 -14.39
CA ALA A 64 -22.50 47.01 -15.13
C ALA A 64 -23.16 48.39 -15.01
N GLN A 65 -24.47 48.47 -15.25
CA GLN A 65 -25.26 49.71 -15.14
C GLN A 65 -25.24 50.29 -13.72
N ALA A 66 -25.13 49.43 -12.70
CA ALA A 66 -25.02 49.87 -11.31
C ALA A 66 -23.65 50.49 -11.01
N GLY A 67 -22.67 50.37 -11.90
CA GLY A 67 -21.35 51.00 -11.78
C GLY A 67 -20.44 50.29 -10.78
N TRP A 68 -20.45 48.96 -10.77
CA TRP A 68 -19.64 48.14 -9.85
C TRP A 68 -18.13 48.42 -9.96
N LYS A 69 -17.62 48.55 -11.18
CA LYS A 69 -16.18 48.75 -11.45
C LYS A 69 -15.70 50.12 -10.96
N ALA A 70 -16.50 51.16 -11.18
CA ALA A 70 -16.20 52.51 -10.70
C ALA A 70 -16.21 52.61 -9.16
N ARG A 71 -16.87 51.66 -8.49
CA ARG A 71 -16.90 51.53 -7.02
C ARG A 71 -15.73 50.71 -6.46
N GLY A 72 -14.90 50.09 -7.30
CA GLY A 72 -13.79 49.24 -6.84
C GLY A 72 -14.25 47.93 -6.21
N LEU A 73 -15.45 47.44 -6.55
CA LEU A 73 -15.92 46.12 -6.11
C LEU A 73 -15.18 45.02 -6.85
N THR A 74 -14.81 43.96 -6.15
CA THR A 74 -14.35 42.70 -6.79
C THR A 74 -15.55 41.87 -7.18
N LEU A 75 -15.50 41.23 -8.34
CA LEU A 75 -16.64 40.56 -8.93
C LEU A 75 -16.32 39.11 -9.32
N ALA A 76 -17.21 38.20 -8.91
CA ALA A 76 -17.23 36.84 -9.38
C ALA A 76 -18.36 36.61 -10.40
N THR A 77 -18.07 35.89 -11.48
CA THR A 77 -19.11 35.31 -12.36
C THR A 77 -18.89 33.82 -12.61
N LYS A 78 -19.89 33.16 -13.20
CA LYS A 78 -19.93 31.71 -13.34
C LYS A 78 -20.85 31.20 -14.44
N TRP A 79 -20.47 30.07 -15.02
CA TRP A 79 -21.19 29.41 -16.11
C TRP A 79 -21.74 28.03 -15.70
N TYR A 80 -23.07 27.87 -15.77
CA TYR A 80 -23.77 26.63 -15.39
C TYR A 80 -24.09 25.77 -16.62
N PRO A 81 -23.69 24.49 -16.64
CA PRO A 81 -24.01 23.60 -17.76
C PRO A 81 -25.48 23.17 -17.68
N ARG A 82 -26.28 23.54 -18.70
CA ARG A 82 -27.71 23.17 -18.77
C ARG A 82 -27.94 21.93 -19.62
N ALA A 83 -27.06 21.69 -20.60
CA ALA A 83 -27.06 20.53 -21.47
C ALA A 83 -25.68 19.87 -21.51
N PRO A 84 -25.60 18.56 -21.82
CA PRO A 84 -24.34 17.89 -22.08
C PRO A 84 -23.47 18.65 -23.11
N GLY A 85 -22.21 18.85 -22.79
CA GLY A 85 -21.25 19.53 -23.65
C GLY A 85 -21.29 21.05 -23.52
N ASP A 86 -21.89 21.61 -22.48
CA ASP A 86 -21.90 23.05 -22.20
C ASP A 86 -20.58 23.57 -21.61
N HIS A 87 -19.74 22.68 -21.07
CA HIS A 87 -18.37 23.00 -20.65
C HIS A 87 -17.29 22.60 -21.66
N LYS A 88 -17.66 22.33 -22.92
CA LYS A 88 -16.67 22.26 -24.01
C LYS A 88 -15.95 23.60 -24.15
N GLY A 89 -14.66 23.56 -24.48
CA GLY A 89 -13.78 24.74 -24.43
C GLY A 89 -14.33 25.97 -25.17
N GLU A 90 -14.88 25.79 -26.37
CA GLU A 90 -15.47 26.87 -27.18
C GLU A 90 -16.66 27.54 -26.50
N LYS A 91 -17.53 26.76 -25.85
CA LYS A 91 -18.71 27.31 -25.16
C LYS A 91 -18.34 28.02 -23.87
N VAL A 92 -17.36 27.51 -23.12
CA VAL A 92 -16.85 28.17 -21.91
C VAL A 92 -16.28 29.54 -22.27
N ARG A 93 -15.47 29.61 -23.34
CA ARG A 93 -14.95 30.87 -23.89
C ARG A 93 -16.09 31.81 -24.30
N ALA A 94 -16.99 31.36 -25.17
CA ALA A 94 -18.09 32.20 -25.66
C ALA A 94 -18.94 32.77 -24.53
N LYS A 95 -19.16 31.98 -23.48
CA LYS A 95 -19.97 32.40 -22.33
C LYS A 95 -19.24 33.33 -21.39
N LEU A 96 -17.94 33.15 -21.16
CA LEU A 96 -17.16 34.12 -20.40
C LEU A 96 -17.02 35.45 -21.16
N GLU A 97 -16.78 35.42 -22.46
CA GLU A 97 -16.69 36.65 -23.28
C GLU A 97 -18.03 37.39 -23.35
N GLU A 98 -19.15 36.66 -23.40
CA GLU A 98 -20.48 37.24 -23.22
C GLU A 98 -20.60 37.91 -21.85
N SER A 99 -20.24 37.22 -20.76
CA SER A 99 -20.25 37.79 -19.41
C SER A 99 -19.41 39.06 -19.30
N LEU A 100 -18.19 39.08 -19.85
CA LEU A 100 -17.30 40.23 -19.86
C LEU A 100 -17.89 41.43 -20.59
N ARG A 101 -18.51 41.19 -21.76
CA ARG A 101 -19.20 42.23 -22.53
C ARG A 101 -20.37 42.83 -21.75
N GLU A 102 -21.21 41.99 -21.15
CA GLU A 102 -22.36 42.44 -20.35
C GLU A 102 -21.89 43.18 -19.08
N LEU A 103 -20.81 42.72 -18.44
CA LEU A 103 -20.20 43.36 -17.27
C LEU A 103 -19.40 44.64 -17.61
N GLN A 104 -19.20 44.94 -18.90
CA GLN A 104 -18.39 46.05 -19.41
C GLN A 104 -16.96 46.05 -18.84
N THR A 105 -16.32 44.88 -18.84
CA THR A 105 -14.95 44.70 -18.37
C THR A 105 -14.21 43.67 -19.21
N ASP A 106 -12.88 43.78 -19.28
CA ASP A 106 -12.04 42.81 -19.96
C ASP A 106 -11.59 41.66 -19.04
N CYS A 107 -11.74 41.84 -17.73
CA CYS A 107 -11.33 40.92 -16.68
C CYS A 107 -12.30 40.93 -15.50
N VAL A 108 -12.54 39.76 -14.90
CA VAL A 108 -13.24 39.57 -13.61
C VAL A 108 -12.30 38.96 -12.57
N ASP A 109 -12.54 39.20 -11.28
CA ASP A 109 -11.67 38.69 -10.22
C ASP A 109 -11.76 37.17 -10.09
N ILE A 110 -12.97 36.61 -10.19
CA ILE A 110 -13.20 35.18 -10.04
C ILE A 110 -14.11 34.66 -11.15
N PHE A 111 -13.68 33.60 -11.82
CA PHE A 111 -14.52 32.83 -12.73
C PHE A 111 -14.77 31.43 -12.16
N TYR A 112 -16.03 31.08 -11.90
CA TYR A 112 -16.38 29.73 -11.47
C TYR A 112 -16.89 28.85 -12.62
N LEU A 113 -16.41 27.61 -12.65
CA LEU A 113 -17.19 26.52 -13.21
C LEU A 113 -18.33 26.21 -12.22
N HIS A 114 -19.58 26.47 -12.61
CA HIS A 114 -20.71 26.58 -11.66
C HIS A 114 -21.28 25.22 -11.22
N ALA A 115 -21.03 24.16 -11.99
CA ALA A 115 -21.30 22.75 -11.67
C ALA A 115 -20.50 21.86 -12.62
N ALA A 116 -20.22 20.61 -12.23
CA ALA A 116 -19.51 19.66 -13.08
C ALA A 116 -20.35 19.24 -14.31
N ASP A 117 -19.89 19.58 -15.51
CA ASP A 117 -20.41 18.95 -16.74
C ASP A 117 -19.70 17.61 -16.97
N ARG A 118 -20.27 16.55 -16.38
CA ARG A 118 -19.72 15.18 -16.47
C ARG A 118 -19.90 14.52 -17.85
N SER A 119 -20.32 15.28 -18.85
CA SER A 119 -20.33 14.82 -20.24
C SER A 119 -19.09 15.23 -21.04
N VAL A 120 -18.25 16.09 -20.47
CA VAL A 120 -17.01 16.59 -21.06
C VAL A 120 -15.85 16.20 -20.14
N PRO A 121 -14.77 15.59 -20.65
CA PRO A 121 -13.54 15.40 -19.88
C PRO A 121 -13.07 16.72 -19.26
N PHE A 122 -12.83 16.76 -17.94
CA PHE A 122 -12.44 18.00 -17.27
C PHE A 122 -11.16 18.62 -17.86
N ALA A 123 -10.25 17.81 -18.40
CA ALA A 123 -9.07 18.27 -19.11
C ALA A 123 -9.40 19.24 -20.26
N GLU A 124 -10.40 18.93 -21.10
CA GLU A 124 -10.84 19.77 -22.22
C GLU A 124 -11.36 21.13 -21.72
N THR A 125 -12.17 21.11 -20.67
CA THR A 125 -12.70 22.33 -20.05
C THR A 125 -11.58 23.18 -19.44
N LEU A 126 -10.68 22.55 -18.68
CA LEU A 126 -9.62 23.23 -17.94
C LEU A 126 -8.52 23.80 -18.85
N GLU A 127 -8.25 23.17 -19.99
CA GLU A 127 -7.35 23.72 -21.00
C GLU A 127 -7.85 25.08 -21.51
N ALA A 128 -9.13 25.15 -21.88
CA ALA A 128 -9.75 26.40 -22.34
C ALA A 128 -9.79 27.45 -21.23
N VAL A 129 -10.10 27.05 -19.99
CA VAL A 129 -10.06 27.93 -18.82
C VAL A 129 -8.65 28.48 -18.58
N ASN A 130 -7.62 27.65 -18.71
CA ASN A 130 -6.23 28.09 -18.56
C ASN A 130 -5.83 29.10 -19.65
N GLN A 131 -6.28 28.89 -20.89
CA GLN A 131 -6.03 29.82 -21.98
C GLN A 131 -6.72 31.18 -21.72
N LEU A 132 -7.97 31.18 -21.24
CA LEU A 132 -8.69 32.40 -20.84
C LEU A 132 -7.99 33.14 -19.68
N HIS A 133 -7.41 32.41 -18.71
CA HIS A 133 -6.61 33.00 -17.65
C HIS A 133 -5.34 33.67 -18.17
N LYS A 134 -4.61 33.01 -19.08
CA LYS A 134 -3.41 33.57 -19.73
C LYS A 134 -3.72 34.83 -20.55
N GLU A 135 -4.91 34.90 -21.12
CA GLU A 135 -5.43 36.10 -21.81
C GLU A 135 -5.88 37.21 -20.84
N GLY A 136 -5.80 36.99 -19.53
CA GLY A 136 -6.19 37.95 -18.51
C GLY A 136 -7.69 38.14 -18.39
N LYS A 137 -8.51 37.19 -18.85
CA LYS A 137 -9.98 37.28 -18.79
C LYS A 137 -10.54 37.13 -17.38
N PHE A 138 -9.79 36.50 -16.49
CA PHE A 138 -10.10 36.44 -15.06
C PHE A 138 -8.83 36.26 -14.22
N VAL A 139 -8.89 36.59 -12.92
CA VAL A 139 -7.73 36.50 -11.99
C VAL A 139 -7.65 35.16 -11.27
N ARG A 140 -8.78 34.66 -10.74
CA ARG A 140 -8.84 33.41 -9.96
C ARG A 140 -9.83 32.43 -10.56
N LEU A 141 -9.41 31.17 -10.70
CA LEU A 141 -10.31 30.07 -10.99
C LEU A 141 -11.03 29.63 -9.71
N GLY A 142 -12.35 29.45 -9.82
CA GLY A 142 -13.17 28.84 -8.79
C GLY A 142 -13.93 27.60 -9.27
N LEU A 143 -14.26 26.71 -8.36
CA LEU A 143 -15.17 25.59 -8.59
C LEU A 143 -16.42 25.75 -7.75
N SER A 144 -17.60 25.40 -8.29
CA SER A 144 -18.84 25.40 -7.52
C SER A 144 -19.62 24.11 -7.73
N ASN A 145 -20.12 23.53 -6.63
CA ASN A 145 -20.97 22.34 -6.65
C ASN A 145 -20.30 21.09 -7.27
N TYR A 146 -19.00 20.91 -7.05
CA TYR A 146 -18.22 19.70 -7.37
C TYR A 146 -18.07 18.81 -6.13
N THR A 147 -17.91 17.51 -6.31
CA THR A 147 -17.60 16.60 -5.20
C THR A 147 -16.15 16.76 -4.73
N ALA A 148 -15.85 16.33 -3.50
CA ALA A 148 -14.50 16.43 -2.93
C ALA A 148 -13.44 15.69 -3.78
N PHE A 149 -13.77 14.56 -4.40
CA PHE A 149 -12.83 13.82 -5.24
C PHE A 149 -12.63 14.48 -6.63
N GLU A 150 -13.67 15.09 -7.21
CA GLU A 150 -13.52 15.88 -8.45
C GLU A 150 -12.68 17.13 -8.20
N VAL A 151 -12.81 17.78 -7.03
CA VAL A 151 -11.94 18.90 -6.64
C VAL A 151 -10.48 18.43 -6.56
N ALA A 152 -10.22 17.28 -5.94
CA ALA A 152 -8.88 16.70 -5.86
C ALA A 152 -8.30 16.38 -7.25
N GLU A 153 -9.11 15.79 -8.13
CA GLU A 153 -8.75 15.51 -9.52
C GLU A 153 -8.38 16.79 -10.27
N ILE A 154 -9.25 17.81 -10.25
CA ILE A 154 -9.04 19.07 -10.97
C ILE A 154 -7.81 19.81 -10.46
N VAL A 155 -7.64 19.91 -9.13
CA VAL A 155 -6.47 20.59 -8.54
C VAL A 155 -5.18 19.88 -8.95
N THR A 156 -5.17 18.55 -8.90
CA THR A 156 -3.99 17.75 -9.24
C THR A 156 -3.68 17.86 -10.73
N MET A 157 -4.69 17.73 -11.59
CA MET A 157 -4.57 17.89 -13.06
C MET A 157 -4.07 19.28 -13.46
N CYS A 158 -4.62 20.35 -12.87
CA CYS A 158 -4.14 21.70 -13.13
C CYS A 158 -2.69 21.89 -12.68
N ASN A 159 -2.32 21.30 -11.53
CA ASN A 159 -0.95 21.36 -11.02
C ASN A 159 0.04 20.66 -11.95
N GLU A 160 -0.28 19.44 -12.37
CA GLU A 160 0.55 18.61 -13.28
C GLU A 160 0.74 19.28 -14.64
N ARG A 161 -0.30 19.91 -15.20
CA ARG A 161 -0.25 20.53 -16.53
C ARG A 161 0.25 21.98 -16.51
N GLY A 162 0.65 22.51 -15.35
CA GLY A 162 1.03 23.92 -15.19
C GLY A 162 -0.09 24.89 -15.55
N TRP A 163 -1.34 24.46 -15.37
CA TRP A 163 -2.53 25.26 -15.64
C TRP A 163 -2.95 26.05 -14.41
N VAL A 164 -3.74 27.10 -14.62
CA VAL A 164 -4.36 27.84 -13.51
C VAL A 164 -5.11 26.87 -12.59
N ARG A 165 -4.71 26.83 -11.31
CA ARG A 165 -5.37 26.00 -10.31
C ARG A 165 -6.58 26.72 -9.73
N PRO A 166 -7.65 25.99 -9.35
CA PRO A 166 -8.72 26.59 -8.59
C PRO A 166 -8.20 26.97 -7.19
N THR A 167 -8.56 28.17 -6.74
CA THR A 167 -8.12 28.72 -5.43
C THR A 167 -9.30 28.99 -4.49
N ILE A 168 -10.52 28.75 -4.95
CA ILE A 168 -11.74 29.01 -4.20
C ILE A 168 -12.83 28.01 -4.59
N TYR A 169 -13.55 27.51 -3.60
CA TYR A 169 -14.68 26.62 -3.77
C TYR A 169 -15.96 27.30 -3.29
N GLN A 170 -17.01 27.27 -4.11
CA GLN A 170 -18.34 27.79 -3.78
C GLN A 170 -19.37 26.66 -3.58
N GLY A 171 -19.89 26.49 -2.37
CA GLY A 171 -20.80 25.37 -2.03
C GLY A 171 -22.03 25.73 -1.22
N MET A 172 -23.01 24.83 -1.18
CA MET A 172 -24.17 24.97 -0.30
C MET A 172 -23.82 24.54 1.14
N TYR A 173 -24.06 25.42 2.11
CA TYR A 173 -23.82 25.13 3.52
C TYR A 173 -24.65 26.05 4.42
N ASN A 174 -25.25 25.47 5.47
CA ASN A 174 -26.00 26.16 6.51
C ASN A 174 -26.22 25.20 7.70
N ALA A 175 -26.85 25.69 8.76
CA ALA A 175 -27.04 24.94 10.01
C ALA A 175 -27.74 23.58 9.84
N ILE A 176 -28.59 23.41 8.81
CA ILE A 176 -29.32 22.17 8.53
C ILE A 176 -28.87 21.48 7.23
N THR A 177 -27.76 21.92 6.62
CA THR A 177 -27.17 21.35 5.41
C THR A 177 -25.65 21.35 5.56
N ARG A 178 -25.11 20.37 6.30
CA ARG A 178 -23.70 20.36 6.73
C ARG A 178 -22.85 19.25 6.11
N SER A 179 -23.32 18.62 5.02
CA SER A 179 -22.64 17.46 4.39
C SER A 179 -21.22 17.74 3.89
N ILE A 180 -20.84 19.01 3.71
CA ILE A 180 -19.49 19.38 3.26
C ILE A 180 -18.41 19.20 4.33
N GLU A 181 -18.78 19.09 5.62
CA GLU A 181 -17.84 19.08 6.74
C GLU A 181 -16.93 17.84 6.78
N ALA A 182 -17.44 16.69 6.37
CA ALA A 182 -16.74 15.41 6.52
C ALA A 182 -15.58 15.23 5.52
N GLU A 183 -15.72 15.77 4.30
CA GLU A 183 -14.78 15.50 3.20
C GLU A 183 -14.38 16.74 2.40
N LEU A 184 -15.31 17.63 2.07
CA LEU A 184 -15.05 18.75 1.17
C LEU A 184 -14.27 19.87 1.87
N ILE A 185 -14.63 20.22 3.12
CA ILE A 185 -13.86 21.19 3.90
C ILE A 185 -12.41 20.71 4.13
N PRO A 186 -12.17 19.46 4.60
CA PRO A 186 -10.82 18.89 4.65
C PRO A 186 -10.09 18.90 3.30
N CYS A 187 -10.79 18.58 2.20
CA CYS A 187 -10.23 18.60 0.85
C CYS A 187 -9.76 20.02 0.46
N CYS A 188 -10.63 21.04 0.58
CA CYS A 188 -10.28 22.42 0.25
C CYS A 188 -9.11 22.93 1.11
N LYS A 189 -9.12 22.66 2.43
CA LYS A 189 -8.02 23.02 3.35
C LYS A 189 -6.71 22.35 2.94
N ARG A 190 -6.75 21.07 2.56
CA ARG A 190 -5.56 20.32 2.09
C ARG A 190 -4.93 20.97 0.85
N TYR A 191 -5.74 21.48 -0.07
CA TYR A 191 -5.28 22.05 -1.33
C TYR A 191 -5.09 23.57 -1.30
N GLY A 192 -5.27 24.20 -0.14
CA GLY A 192 -5.11 25.65 0.03
C GLY A 192 -6.18 26.48 -0.67
N MET A 193 -7.42 25.96 -0.76
CA MET A 193 -8.55 26.65 -1.37
C MET A 193 -9.42 27.33 -0.31
N ASP A 194 -9.80 28.59 -0.57
CA ASP A 194 -10.80 29.30 0.22
C ASP A 194 -12.18 28.64 0.05
N ILE A 195 -13.02 28.63 1.09
CA ILE A 195 -14.39 28.11 1.01
C ILE A 195 -15.38 29.26 1.14
N VAL A 196 -16.19 29.46 0.12
CA VAL A 196 -17.31 30.40 0.14
C VAL A 196 -18.61 29.64 0.06
N VAL A 197 -19.59 30.00 0.89
CA VAL A 197 -20.85 29.27 0.95
C VAL A 197 -22.06 30.11 0.61
N TYR A 198 -23.05 29.51 -0.04
CA TYR A 198 -24.33 30.14 -0.34
C TYR A 198 -25.49 29.42 0.38
N ASN A 199 -26.67 30.06 0.36
CA ASN A 199 -27.87 29.65 1.08
C ASN A 199 -27.70 29.52 2.61
N PRO A 200 -27.15 30.53 3.31
CA PRO A 200 -27.07 30.52 4.77
C PRO A 200 -28.47 30.40 5.42
N LEU A 201 -29.52 30.92 4.77
CA LEU A 201 -30.91 30.84 5.23
C LEU A 201 -31.67 29.58 4.74
N ALA A 202 -30.97 28.57 4.22
CA ALA A 202 -31.57 27.36 3.64
C ALA A 202 -32.67 27.66 2.60
N GLY A 203 -32.39 28.60 1.68
CA GLY A 203 -33.33 29.04 0.65
C GLY A 203 -34.51 29.90 1.15
N GLY A 204 -34.50 30.29 2.43
CA GLY A 204 -35.56 31.06 3.08
C GLY A 204 -36.35 30.25 4.12
N ILE A 205 -36.06 28.96 4.30
CA ILE A 205 -36.64 28.12 5.36
C ILE A 205 -36.34 28.70 6.75
N LEU A 206 -35.10 29.14 6.99
CA LEU A 206 -34.68 29.77 8.24
C LEU A 206 -35.16 31.25 8.37
N SER A 207 -36.20 31.64 7.65
CA SER A 207 -36.91 32.91 7.87
C SER A 207 -38.17 32.76 8.73
N GLY A 208 -38.61 31.51 8.98
CA GLY A 208 -39.86 31.22 9.70
C GLY A 208 -41.14 31.42 8.87
N LYS A 209 -41.01 31.83 7.60
CA LYS A 209 -42.16 32.06 6.69
C LYS A 209 -42.84 30.76 6.24
N TYR A 210 -42.13 29.63 6.25
CA TYR A 210 -42.61 28.35 5.74
C TYR A 210 -42.75 27.35 6.88
N LYS A 211 -43.99 26.99 7.23
CA LYS A 211 -44.30 26.13 8.39
C LYS A 211 -44.75 24.71 8.00
N THR A 212 -45.15 24.51 6.76
CA THR A 212 -45.66 23.24 6.24
C THR A 212 -45.08 22.98 4.84
N ALA A 213 -45.19 21.74 4.38
CA ALA A 213 -44.78 21.33 3.03
C ALA A 213 -45.74 21.83 1.91
N ASP A 214 -46.75 22.63 2.26
CA ASP A 214 -47.73 23.17 1.31
C ASP A 214 -47.06 24.11 0.32
N VAL A 215 -47.36 23.95 -0.96
CA VAL A 215 -46.77 24.79 -2.02
C VAL A 215 -47.25 26.24 -1.86
N PRO A 216 -46.35 27.22 -1.64
CA PRO A 216 -46.72 28.61 -1.47
C PRO A 216 -47.30 29.22 -2.75
N ALA A 217 -48.25 30.15 -2.62
CA ALA A 217 -48.87 30.84 -3.75
C ALA A 217 -47.90 31.77 -4.52
N ASP A 218 -46.92 32.34 -3.83
CA ASP A 218 -45.90 33.23 -4.40
C ASP A 218 -44.53 33.02 -3.71
N GLY A 219 -43.45 33.51 -4.32
CA GLY A 219 -42.08 33.37 -3.83
C GLY A 219 -41.29 32.23 -4.49
N ARG A 220 -40.05 32.03 -4.02
CA ARG A 220 -39.06 31.12 -4.61
C ARG A 220 -39.48 29.65 -4.65
N TYR A 221 -40.45 29.24 -3.83
CA TYR A 221 -40.99 27.88 -3.76
C TYR A 221 -42.35 27.72 -4.46
N SER A 222 -42.89 28.77 -5.07
CA SER A 222 -44.21 28.74 -5.73
C SER A 222 -44.17 28.08 -7.12
N ASN A 223 -45.33 27.65 -7.61
CA ASN A 223 -45.48 27.09 -8.96
C ASN A 223 -45.46 28.15 -10.08
N THR A 224 -45.51 29.44 -9.74
CA THR A 224 -45.45 30.54 -10.71
C THR A 224 -44.03 30.78 -11.22
N HIS A 225 -43.02 30.18 -10.59
CA HIS A 225 -41.61 30.31 -10.95
C HIS A 225 -41.06 28.97 -11.45
N SER A 226 -40.35 28.99 -12.58
CA SER A 226 -39.79 27.80 -13.24
C SER A 226 -38.78 27.00 -12.37
N GLY A 227 -38.19 27.63 -11.35
CA GLY A 227 -37.29 27.00 -10.38
C GLY A 227 -37.95 26.49 -9.09
N GLY A 228 -39.25 26.70 -8.90
CA GLY A 228 -39.93 26.42 -7.63
C GLY A 228 -39.91 24.95 -7.23
N GLU A 229 -40.10 24.04 -8.18
CA GLU A 229 -40.05 22.60 -7.95
C GLU A 229 -38.66 22.13 -7.49
N LEU A 230 -37.60 22.67 -8.09
CA LEU A 230 -36.22 22.35 -7.72
C LEU A 230 -35.91 22.76 -6.26
N TYR A 231 -36.36 23.94 -5.84
CA TYR A 231 -36.17 24.43 -4.48
C TYR A 231 -36.99 23.62 -3.46
N ARG A 232 -38.22 23.23 -3.80
CA ARG A 232 -39.02 22.33 -2.96
C ARG A 232 -38.36 20.96 -2.82
N ARG A 233 -37.85 20.37 -3.91
CA ARG A 233 -37.11 19.09 -3.85
C ARG A 233 -35.89 19.14 -2.91
N ARG A 234 -35.27 20.32 -2.77
CA ARG A 234 -34.12 20.52 -1.88
C ARG A 234 -34.52 20.64 -0.41
N TYR A 235 -35.56 21.41 -0.09
CA TYR A 235 -35.85 21.83 1.29
C TYR A 235 -37.24 21.47 1.82
N PHE A 236 -38.24 21.17 0.98
CA PHE A 236 -39.58 20.79 1.42
C PHE A 236 -39.62 19.29 1.70
N LYS A 237 -38.97 18.89 2.79
CA LYS A 237 -38.91 17.53 3.29
C LYS A 237 -39.38 17.52 4.73
N ASP A 238 -40.06 16.46 5.16
CA ASP A 238 -40.59 16.35 6.53
C ASP A 238 -39.49 16.60 7.58
N ALA A 239 -38.32 16.00 7.39
CA ALA A 239 -37.16 16.18 8.26
C ALA A 239 -36.67 17.64 8.34
N THR A 240 -36.87 18.47 7.30
CA THR A 240 -36.52 19.89 7.33
C THR A 240 -37.48 20.68 8.22
N PHE A 241 -38.77 20.36 8.17
CA PHE A 241 -39.76 20.99 9.05
C PHE A 241 -39.68 20.44 10.47
N ASP A 242 -39.31 19.18 10.67
CA ASP A 242 -39.05 18.62 11.99
C ASP A 242 -37.80 19.25 12.64
N ALA A 243 -36.76 19.54 11.84
CA ALA A 243 -35.63 20.34 12.27
C ALA A 243 -36.05 21.75 12.72
N LEU A 244 -36.97 22.41 12.01
CA LEU A 244 -37.52 23.71 12.43
C LEU A 244 -38.27 23.65 13.76
N LYS A 245 -39.06 22.58 14.00
CA LYS A 245 -39.78 22.39 15.27
C LYS A 245 -38.85 22.26 16.48
N ILE A 246 -37.59 21.88 16.27
CA ILE A 246 -36.55 21.85 17.31
C ILE A 246 -36.00 23.27 17.55
N ILE A 247 -35.77 24.04 16.48
CA ILE A 247 -35.10 25.34 16.55
C ILE A 247 -36.05 26.45 17.04
N GLU A 248 -37.30 26.49 16.56
CA GLU A 248 -38.26 27.57 16.81
C GLU A 248 -38.53 27.83 18.31
N PRO A 249 -38.79 26.83 19.17
CA PRO A 249 -39.05 27.07 20.59
C PRO A 249 -37.85 27.68 21.32
N VAL A 250 -36.64 27.28 20.92
CA VAL A 250 -35.39 27.79 21.52
C VAL A 250 -35.10 29.21 21.01
N ALA A 251 -35.39 29.49 19.74
CA ALA A 251 -35.30 30.83 19.17
C ALA A 251 -36.24 31.82 19.88
N GLU A 252 -37.51 31.42 20.11
CA GLU A 252 -38.50 32.22 20.83
C GLU A 252 -38.07 32.49 22.28
N LYS A 253 -37.57 31.46 22.99
CA LYS A 253 -37.06 31.58 24.35
C LYS A 253 -35.95 32.62 24.48
N HIS A 254 -35.02 32.63 23.53
CA HIS A 254 -33.89 33.57 23.50
C HIS A 254 -34.21 34.90 22.80
N LYS A 255 -35.44 35.09 22.31
CA LYS A 255 -35.88 36.27 21.55
C LYS A 255 -35.02 36.57 20.33
N LEU A 256 -34.55 35.52 19.66
CA LEU A 256 -33.73 35.61 18.45
C LEU A 256 -34.58 35.27 17.22
N SER A 257 -34.39 36.01 16.13
CA SER A 257 -34.99 35.62 14.85
C SER A 257 -34.23 34.44 14.25
N LEU A 258 -34.90 33.60 13.46
CA LEU A 258 -34.23 32.48 12.77
C LEU A 258 -33.18 32.97 11.75
N VAL A 259 -33.39 34.16 11.18
CA VAL A 259 -32.44 34.81 10.26
C VAL A 259 -31.16 35.19 11.01
N GLU A 260 -31.31 35.82 12.17
CA GLU A 260 -30.19 36.18 13.05
C GLU A 260 -29.42 34.92 13.51
N ILE A 261 -30.14 33.86 13.88
CA ILE A 261 -29.54 32.56 14.25
C ILE A 261 -28.72 32.00 13.10
N ALA A 262 -29.25 31.99 11.88
CA ALA A 262 -28.56 31.43 10.73
C ALA A 262 -27.25 32.16 10.44
N PHE A 263 -27.22 33.49 10.46
CA PHE A 263 -26.01 34.27 10.20
C PHE A 263 -24.98 34.16 11.32
N ARG A 264 -25.41 34.28 12.58
CA ARG A 264 -24.48 34.16 13.73
C ARG A 264 -23.92 32.75 13.85
N TRP A 265 -24.70 31.71 13.52
CA TRP A 265 -24.19 30.34 13.46
C TRP A 265 -23.11 30.19 12.38
N MET A 266 -23.35 30.74 11.18
CA MET A 266 -22.38 30.71 10.09
C MET A 266 -21.03 31.30 10.48
N LEU A 267 -21.01 32.43 11.18
CA LEU A 267 -19.78 33.16 11.51
C LEU A 267 -19.05 32.64 12.76
N HIS A 268 -19.78 32.08 13.72
CA HIS A 268 -19.21 31.76 15.04
C HIS A 268 -19.10 30.26 15.32
N HIS A 269 -19.94 29.45 14.69
CA HIS A 269 -20.17 28.05 15.11
C HIS A 269 -20.03 27.04 13.96
N SER A 270 -19.89 27.51 12.73
CA SER A 270 -19.72 26.65 11.56
C SER A 270 -18.27 26.16 11.42
N ALA A 271 -18.05 25.17 10.55
CA ALA A 271 -16.72 24.62 10.29
C ALA A 271 -15.82 25.52 9.39
N LEU A 272 -16.32 26.69 9.00
CA LEU A 272 -15.60 27.67 8.18
C LEU A 272 -14.60 28.48 9.02
N ASN A 273 -13.44 28.77 8.43
CA ASN A 273 -12.44 29.63 9.01
C ASN A 273 -12.62 31.09 8.54
N ILE A 274 -13.68 31.75 9.01
CA ILE A 274 -14.03 33.12 8.60
C ILE A 274 -13.22 34.18 9.37
N LYS A 275 -12.96 33.94 10.67
CA LYS A 275 -12.30 34.95 11.54
C LYS A 275 -10.79 34.97 11.39
N GLU A 276 -10.17 33.82 11.25
CA GLU A 276 -8.71 33.66 11.18
C GLU A 276 -8.23 33.24 9.79
N GLY A 277 -9.16 33.06 8.85
CA GLY A 277 -8.92 32.58 7.50
C GLY A 277 -9.57 33.45 6.43
N LYS A 278 -9.77 32.86 5.25
CA LYS A 278 -10.30 33.53 4.06
C LYS A 278 -11.64 32.96 3.60
N ASP A 279 -12.26 32.12 4.42
CA ASP A 279 -13.58 31.57 4.11
C ASP A 279 -14.64 32.67 4.20
N GLY A 280 -15.73 32.54 3.43
CA GLY A 280 -16.73 33.59 3.33
C GLY A 280 -18.15 33.10 3.15
N VAL A 281 -19.10 34.02 3.32
CA VAL A 281 -20.54 33.74 3.23
C VAL A 281 -21.18 34.64 2.19
N ILE A 282 -21.90 34.04 1.25
CA ILE A 282 -22.71 34.75 0.26
C ILE A 282 -24.11 34.98 0.83
N ILE A 283 -24.49 36.24 0.93
CA ILE A 283 -25.83 36.66 1.35
C ILE A 283 -26.65 37.12 0.15
N GLY A 284 -27.89 36.66 0.07
CA GLY A 284 -28.86 37.12 -0.94
C GLY A 284 -29.98 37.88 -0.24
N VAL A 285 -30.45 38.96 -0.87
CA VAL A 285 -31.46 39.86 -0.30
C VAL A 285 -32.57 40.14 -1.31
N SER A 286 -33.76 40.46 -0.81
CA SER A 286 -34.91 40.84 -1.62
C SER A 286 -35.34 42.30 -1.46
N SER A 287 -34.75 43.05 -0.53
CA SER A 287 -34.94 44.48 -0.37
C SER A 287 -33.70 45.13 0.28
N TYR A 288 -33.63 46.46 0.25
CA TYR A 288 -32.60 47.24 0.91
C TYR A 288 -32.57 47.03 2.43
N GLU A 289 -33.75 47.01 3.08
CA GLU A 289 -33.88 46.84 4.53
C GLU A 289 -33.41 45.46 4.98
N GLN A 290 -33.64 44.43 4.15
CA GLN A 290 -33.13 43.10 4.44
C GLN A 290 -31.60 43.05 4.36
N LEU A 291 -30.98 43.83 3.46
CA LEU A 291 -29.53 43.93 3.40
C LEU A 291 -28.97 44.57 4.67
N GLU A 292 -29.53 45.69 5.10
CA GLU A 292 -29.15 46.36 6.33
C GLU A 292 -29.26 45.41 7.54
N GLN A 293 -30.41 44.76 7.71
CA GLN A 293 -30.63 43.83 8.81
C GLN A 293 -29.69 42.63 8.79
N ASN A 294 -29.44 42.04 7.62
CA ASN A 294 -28.53 40.89 7.49
C ASN A 294 -27.09 41.28 7.84
N LEU A 295 -26.64 42.47 7.43
CA LEU A 295 -25.30 42.99 7.76
C LEU A 295 -25.17 43.26 9.26
N ASP A 296 -26.19 43.86 9.88
CA ASP A 296 -26.21 44.06 11.32
C ASP A 296 -26.21 42.73 12.10
N ASP A 297 -26.91 41.69 11.62
CA ASP A 297 -26.90 40.37 12.24
C ASP A 297 -25.53 39.67 12.15
N LEU A 298 -24.77 39.92 11.07
CA LEU A 298 -23.42 39.39 10.85
C LEU A 298 -22.37 40.04 11.77
N GLU A 299 -22.62 41.25 12.26
CA GLU A 299 -21.75 41.94 13.22
C GLU A 299 -21.97 41.47 14.68
N LYS A 300 -23.07 40.74 14.96
CA LYS A 300 -23.41 40.27 16.31
C LYS A 300 -22.53 39.10 16.76
N GLY A 301 -22.31 39.02 18.07
CA GLY A 301 -21.48 37.99 18.71
C GLY A 301 -22.04 36.55 18.65
N PRO A 302 -21.34 35.56 19.25
CA PRO A 302 -21.74 34.15 19.18
C PRO A 302 -23.13 33.89 19.76
N LEU A 303 -23.82 32.88 19.24
CA LEU A 303 -25.12 32.42 19.76
C LEU A 303 -24.99 31.78 21.16
N PRO A 304 -26.06 31.81 21.99
CA PRO A 304 -26.13 31.03 23.22
C PRO A 304 -25.97 29.53 22.96
N ASP A 305 -25.29 28.81 23.86
CA ASP A 305 -24.99 27.38 23.71
C ASP A 305 -26.25 26.51 23.52
N GLU A 306 -27.36 26.88 24.16
CA GLU A 306 -28.65 26.18 24.01
C GLU A 306 -29.17 26.26 22.56
N VAL A 307 -28.98 27.40 21.89
CA VAL A 307 -29.36 27.58 20.48
C VAL A 307 -28.44 26.75 19.58
N VAL A 308 -27.13 26.73 19.87
CA VAL A 308 -26.16 25.91 19.10
C VAL A 308 -26.48 24.42 19.21
N THR A 309 -26.75 23.95 20.43
CA THR A 309 -27.15 22.56 20.69
C THR A 309 -28.42 22.19 19.91
N ALA A 310 -29.42 23.07 19.90
CA ALA A 310 -30.64 22.84 19.13
C ALA A 310 -30.38 22.75 17.61
N LEU A 311 -29.42 23.52 17.08
CA LEU A 311 -29.03 23.44 15.67
C LEU A 311 -28.26 22.14 15.36
N ASP A 312 -27.42 21.66 16.28
CA ASP A 312 -26.74 20.37 16.13
C ASP A 312 -27.74 19.20 16.12
N GLU A 313 -28.74 19.22 17.01
CA GLU A 313 -29.83 18.24 17.02
C GLU A 313 -30.68 18.32 15.73
N ALA A 314 -31.04 19.53 15.31
CA ALA A 314 -31.79 19.78 14.08
C ALA A 314 -31.03 19.27 12.84
N TRP A 315 -29.70 19.43 12.80
CA TRP A 315 -28.88 18.85 11.74
C TRP A 315 -28.96 17.32 11.74
N MET A 316 -28.89 16.66 12.90
CA MET A 316 -28.97 15.21 12.97
C MET A 316 -30.29 14.66 12.41
N VAL A 317 -31.39 15.40 12.56
CA VAL A 317 -32.68 15.08 11.94
C VAL A 317 -32.67 15.30 10.43
N ALA A 318 -32.18 16.46 9.96
CA ALA A 318 -32.16 16.81 8.55
C ALA A 318 -31.16 15.98 7.72
N LYS A 319 -30.08 15.48 8.35
CA LYS A 319 -28.93 14.84 7.71
C LYS A 319 -29.29 13.70 6.75
N ALA A 320 -30.25 12.85 7.12
CA ALA A 320 -30.61 11.67 6.32
C ALA A 320 -31.25 12.02 4.97
N THR A 321 -31.89 13.20 4.88
CA THR A 321 -32.60 13.63 3.68
C THR A 321 -32.03 14.92 3.09
N THR A 322 -30.91 15.40 3.60
CA THR A 322 -30.27 16.63 3.10
C THR A 322 -29.96 16.53 1.60
N ALA A 323 -29.99 17.67 0.91
CA ALA A 323 -29.57 17.71 -0.48
C ALA A 323 -28.06 17.51 -0.61
N ASN A 324 -27.62 16.87 -1.69
CA ASN A 324 -26.21 16.76 -2.01
C ASN A 324 -25.61 18.16 -2.23
N TYR A 325 -24.35 18.34 -1.80
CA TYR A 325 -23.64 19.60 -1.96
C TYR A 325 -23.08 19.83 -3.37
N TRP A 326 -23.08 18.77 -4.21
CA TRP A 326 -22.80 18.85 -5.63
C TRP A 326 -24.09 18.91 -6.44
N HIS A 327 -23.99 19.44 -7.65
CA HIS A 327 -25.09 19.49 -8.61
C HIS A 327 -24.94 18.43 -9.70
N LEU A 328 -26.07 18.11 -10.34
CA LEU A 328 -26.22 17.10 -11.39
C LEU A 328 -25.87 15.67 -10.91
N ASP A 329 -26.26 14.67 -11.70
CA ASP A 329 -26.00 13.27 -11.37
C ASP A 329 -24.50 12.96 -11.49
N LEU A 330 -24.00 12.05 -10.65
CA LEU A 330 -22.63 11.52 -10.74
C LEU A 330 -22.54 10.47 -11.86
N LYS A 331 -22.81 10.90 -13.09
CA LYS A 331 -22.79 10.06 -14.29
C LYS A 331 -21.88 10.67 -15.34
N TYR A 332 -20.74 10.02 -15.55
CA TYR A 332 -19.81 10.37 -16.61
C TYR A 332 -20.27 9.74 -17.93
N THR A 333 -20.42 10.54 -18.99
CA THR A 333 -20.83 10.03 -20.32
C THR A 333 -19.66 9.88 -21.29
N TYR A 334 -18.45 10.15 -20.83
CA TYR A 334 -17.19 9.85 -21.53
C TYR A 334 -16.48 8.71 -20.83
N ASP A 335 -15.54 8.07 -21.53
CA ASP A 335 -14.68 7.05 -20.93
C ASP A 335 -13.73 7.74 -19.94
N THR A 336 -14.02 7.59 -18.65
CA THR A 336 -13.24 8.22 -17.57
C THR A 336 -11.85 7.63 -17.45
N LYS A 337 -11.66 6.34 -17.77
CA LYS A 337 -10.32 5.74 -17.78
C LYS A 337 -9.51 6.35 -18.92
N ALA A 338 -10.11 6.50 -20.10
CA ALA A 338 -9.46 7.20 -21.19
C ALA A 338 -9.20 8.67 -20.87
N ALA A 339 -10.13 9.41 -20.26
CA ALA A 339 -9.92 10.82 -19.94
C ALA A 339 -8.84 11.06 -18.86
N LEU A 340 -8.76 10.18 -17.86
CA LEU A 340 -7.81 10.30 -16.75
C LEU A 340 -6.44 9.71 -17.07
N PHE A 341 -6.39 8.68 -17.92
CA PHE A 341 -5.19 7.89 -18.16
C PHE A 341 -4.79 7.83 -19.66
N LYS A 342 -5.49 8.51 -20.59
CA LYS A 342 -4.95 8.72 -21.96
C LYS A 342 -3.85 9.76 -21.89
N LEU A 343 -2.69 9.34 -22.38
CA LEU A 343 -1.68 10.23 -22.94
C LEU A 343 -2.25 10.86 -24.22
N GLU A 344 -2.64 12.14 -24.17
CA GLU A 344 -2.88 12.90 -25.39
C GLU A 344 -1.53 13.17 -26.09
N GLN A 345 -1.22 12.30 -27.05
CA GLN A 345 -0.41 12.64 -28.21
C GLN A 345 -1.13 13.72 -29.06
N THR A 346 -1.05 15.02 -28.74
CA THR A 346 -1.33 16.06 -29.77
C THR A 346 -0.85 17.46 -29.42
N HIS A 347 0.26 17.87 -30.02
CA HIS A 347 0.41 19.12 -30.75
C HIS A 347 1.36 18.86 -31.93
N MET A 348 0.85 18.28 -33.03
CA MET A 348 1.47 18.40 -34.36
C MET A 348 0.63 17.75 -35.47
N THR A 349 -0.62 18.17 -35.70
CA THR A 349 -1.34 17.81 -36.94
C THR A 349 -2.36 18.87 -37.35
N ASP A 350 -1.88 20.03 -37.79
CA ASP A 350 -2.60 20.87 -38.75
C ASP A 350 -1.87 20.82 -40.09
N ALA A 351 -2.09 19.72 -40.83
CA ALA A 351 -1.82 19.61 -42.26
C ALA A 351 -2.43 18.30 -42.81
N PHE A 352 -3.56 18.45 -43.51
CA PHE A 352 -4.11 17.52 -44.52
C PHE A 352 -4.79 16.21 -44.08
N LYS A 353 -6.11 16.21 -44.22
CA LYS A 353 -6.90 15.14 -44.88
C LYS A 353 -7.31 15.67 -46.28
N PRO A 354 -7.78 14.84 -47.24
CA PRO A 354 -7.76 13.38 -47.36
C PRO A 354 -7.34 12.89 -48.78
N ILE A 355 -6.75 11.70 -48.92
CA ILE A 355 -6.95 10.89 -50.13
C ILE A 355 -7.17 9.43 -49.73
N VAL A 356 -8.25 8.90 -50.31
CA VAL A 356 -8.87 7.60 -50.11
C VAL A 356 -8.12 6.50 -50.90
N ASN A 357 -8.11 5.29 -50.32
CA ASN A 357 -7.79 3.98 -50.89
C ASN A 357 -6.31 3.62 -51.17
N GLY A 358 -5.83 2.61 -50.43
CA GLY A 358 -4.65 1.83 -50.81
C GLY A 358 -3.97 1.13 -49.64
N VAL A 359 -4.20 -0.17 -49.51
CA VAL A 359 -3.32 -1.07 -48.74
C VAL A 359 -2.01 -1.22 -49.51
N ASN A 360 -0.86 -0.80 -48.96
CA ASN A 360 0.39 -1.59 -48.94
C ASN A 360 1.59 -0.92 -48.22
N PHE A 361 2.39 -1.79 -47.60
CA PHE A 361 3.55 -1.59 -46.74
C PHE A 361 4.82 -1.01 -47.39
N ARG A 362 5.65 -0.33 -46.56
CA ARG A 362 7.15 -0.31 -46.48
C ARG A 362 7.57 0.88 -45.60
N GLY A 363 8.19 0.78 -44.42
CA GLY A 363 9.22 -0.15 -43.95
C GLY A 363 10.60 0.46 -44.19
N LYS A 364 11.42 0.66 -43.15
CA LYS A 364 12.88 0.52 -43.27
C LYS A 364 13.48 -0.17 -42.06
N SER A 365 14.14 -1.27 -42.39
CA SER A 365 14.95 -2.19 -41.61
C SER A 365 16.42 -1.74 -41.56
N ALA A 366 17.22 -2.53 -40.85
CA ALA A 366 18.65 -2.43 -40.50
C ALA A 366 19.69 -2.26 -41.63
N ALA A 367 19.40 -1.56 -42.73
CA ALA A 367 20.32 -1.40 -43.87
C ALA A 367 20.79 0.03 -44.18
N GLU A 368 20.46 1.03 -43.34
CA GLU A 368 20.98 2.41 -43.50
C GLU A 368 22.22 2.73 -42.62
N ILE A 369 22.89 1.69 -42.09
CA ILE A 369 24.12 1.84 -41.28
C ILE A 369 25.39 2.01 -42.16
N TYR A 370 25.32 1.87 -43.49
CA TYR A 370 26.46 2.07 -44.39
C TYR A 370 26.15 3.11 -45.47
N SER A 371 26.34 4.41 -45.16
CA SER A 371 26.95 5.41 -46.06
C SER A 371 26.64 6.84 -45.62
N ARG A 372 27.49 7.38 -44.74
CA ARG A 372 27.99 8.76 -44.82
C ARG A 372 29.07 8.96 -43.77
N GLY A 373 30.28 8.58 -44.16
CA GLY A 373 31.50 9.07 -43.53
C GLY A 373 31.81 10.48 -44.02
N ASN A 374 32.51 11.21 -43.15
CA ASN A 374 33.21 12.47 -43.34
C ASN A 374 32.36 13.72 -43.64
N GLU A 375 32.10 14.48 -42.57
CA GLU A 375 32.63 15.84 -42.46
C GLU A 375 32.74 16.25 -40.97
N LEU A 376 34.01 16.49 -40.59
CA LEU A 376 34.60 17.34 -39.55
C LEU A 376 33.60 18.22 -38.75
N SER A 377 33.73 18.45 -37.44
CA SER A 377 34.87 18.44 -36.53
C SER A 377 34.39 18.72 -35.09
N GLY A 378 34.99 18.05 -34.11
CA GLY A 378 35.13 18.54 -32.73
C GLY A 378 33.90 18.50 -31.83
N GLU A 379 33.79 17.46 -31.00
CA GLU A 379 33.71 17.58 -29.52
C GLU A 379 33.39 16.22 -28.88
N LEU A 380 33.71 16.11 -27.58
CA LEU A 380 33.97 14.89 -26.83
C LEU A 380 32.77 13.95 -26.61
N SER A 381 33.13 12.66 -26.48
CA SER A 381 32.45 11.54 -25.78
C SER A 381 30.98 11.72 -25.38
N ALA A 382 30.06 11.18 -26.18
CA ALA A 382 28.65 11.06 -25.83
C ALA A 382 28.28 9.61 -25.49
N VAL A 383 27.78 9.38 -24.27
CA VAL A 383 27.08 8.14 -23.88
C VAL A 383 25.84 7.94 -24.76
N ARG A 384 25.62 6.72 -25.27
CA ARG A 384 24.50 6.38 -26.17
C ARG A 384 23.39 5.69 -25.38
N PHE A 385 22.21 6.31 -25.28
CA PHE A 385 21.03 5.71 -24.63
C PHE A 385 20.01 5.24 -25.67
N ASP A 386 19.44 4.04 -25.61
CA ASP A 386 18.37 3.60 -26.52
C ASP A 386 17.15 3.08 -25.72
N TYR A 387 15.91 3.20 -26.24
CA TYR A 387 14.66 2.97 -25.48
C TYR A 387 13.71 2.02 -26.20
N PHE A 388 13.04 1.13 -25.44
CA PHE A 388 12.14 0.10 -25.99
C PHE A 388 10.88 -0.09 -25.11
N THR A 389 9.72 -0.20 -25.75
CA THR A 389 8.40 -0.42 -25.10
C THR A 389 7.58 -1.46 -25.85
N ALA A 390 6.71 -2.17 -25.12
CA ALA A 390 5.74 -3.07 -25.72
C ALA A 390 4.69 -2.27 -26.54
N PRO A 391 4.26 -2.77 -27.72
CA PRO A 391 3.22 -2.15 -28.53
C PRO A 391 1.86 -2.14 -27.81
N THR A 392 1.12 -1.04 -27.95
CA THR A 392 -0.23 -0.89 -27.40
C THR A 392 -1.32 -1.50 -28.28
N GLU A 393 -1.02 -1.80 -29.55
CA GLU A 393 -1.92 -2.47 -30.49
C GLU A 393 -1.52 -3.94 -30.70
N PRO A 394 -2.45 -4.84 -31.07
CA PRO A 394 -2.13 -6.24 -31.33
C PRO A 394 -1.09 -6.37 -32.45
N THR A 395 -0.05 -7.18 -32.22
CA THR A 395 0.98 -7.47 -33.22
C THR A 395 1.02 -8.96 -33.52
N VAL A 396 1.64 -9.34 -34.62
CA VAL A 396 1.82 -10.76 -34.97
C VAL A 396 3.26 -11.14 -34.65
N SER A 397 3.44 -12.16 -33.81
CA SER A 397 4.77 -12.68 -33.46
C SER A 397 5.48 -13.23 -34.71
N LYS A 398 6.81 -13.42 -34.64
CA LYS A 398 7.57 -14.03 -35.75
C LYS A 398 7.11 -15.46 -36.08
N GLU A 399 6.46 -16.16 -35.14
CA GLU A 399 5.85 -17.49 -35.34
C GLU A 399 4.41 -17.46 -35.89
N GLY A 400 3.83 -16.28 -36.12
CA GLY A 400 2.49 -16.13 -36.72
C GLY A 400 1.33 -16.04 -35.74
N ASN A 401 1.61 -15.95 -34.43
CA ASN A 401 0.58 -15.81 -33.40
C ASN A 401 0.16 -14.34 -33.22
N ILE A 402 -1.14 -14.08 -33.03
CA ILE A 402 -1.64 -12.74 -32.72
C ILE A 402 -1.41 -12.47 -31.22
N LEU A 403 -0.48 -11.56 -30.91
CA LEU A 403 -0.21 -11.07 -29.57
C LEU A 403 -1.06 -9.82 -29.31
N GLU A 404 -1.84 -9.81 -28.25
CA GLU A 404 -2.64 -8.63 -27.88
C GLU A 404 -1.73 -7.44 -27.52
N GLY A 405 -2.19 -6.24 -27.84
CA GLY A 405 -1.49 -4.99 -27.49
C GLY A 405 -1.61 -4.68 -26.00
N ILE A 406 -0.58 -4.10 -25.40
CA ILE A 406 -0.51 -3.88 -23.96
C ILE A 406 -0.56 -2.40 -23.65
N PRO A 407 -1.71 -1.88 -23.22
CA PRO A 407 -1.84 -0.47 -22.88
C PRO A 407 -1.23 -0.11 -21.51
N SER A 408 -1.15 -1.05 -20.56
CA SER A 408 -0.48 -0.89 -19.25
C SER A 408 -0.17 -2.26 -18.63
N ILE A 409 0.89 -2.34 -17.81
CA ILE A 409 1.30 -3.56 -17.11
C ILE A 409 0.79 -3.53 -15.67
N ASN A 410 -0.41 -4.04 -15.45
CA ASN A 410 -1.11 -4.00 -14.14
C ASN A 410 -1.38 -5.40 -13.57
N SER A 411 -1.02 -6.45 -14.31
CA SER A 411 -0.95 -7.83 -13.87
C SER A 411 0.28 -8.44 -14.52
N GLY A 412 0.87 -9.46 -13.93
CA GLY A 412 2.03 -10.08 -14.58
C GLY A 412 1.69 -10.88 -15.84
N ARG A 413 0.42 -11.17 -16.14
CA ARG A 413 0.03 -11.68 -17.47
C ARG A 413 0.37 -10.62 -18.51
N GLN A 414 0.17 -9.34 -18.17
CA GLN A 414 0.58 -8.20 -18.98
C GLN A 414 2.11 -7.96 -18.91
N SER A 415 2.78 -8.28 -17.78
CA SER A 415 4.26 -8.24 -17.70
C SER A 415 4.92 -9.30 -18.59
N ALA A 416 4.34 -10.51 -18.66
CA ALA A 416 4.79 -11.60 -19.52
C ALA A 416 4.58 -11.24 -20.99
N LEU A 417 3.37 -10.79 -21.33
CA LEU A 417 3.04 -10.34 -22.69
C LEU A 417 3.96 -9.18 -23.14
N SER A 418 4.33 -8.27 -22.23
CA SER A 418 5.26 -7.16 -22.52
C SER A 418 6.68 -7.66 -22.80
N ALA A 419 7.11 -8.66 -22.02
CA ALA A 419 8.40 -9.30 -22.21
C ALA A 419 8.46 -10.04 -23.57
N GLU A 420 7.37 -10.66 -24.00
CA GLU A 420 7.27 -11.31 -25.32
C GLU A 420 7.35 -10.34 -26.49
N HIS A 421 6.75 -9.16 -26.37
CA HIS A 421 6.88 -8.11 -27.39
C HIS A 421 8.30 -7.55 -27.46
N CYS A 422 8.93 -7.29 -26.31
CA CYS A 422 10.21 -6.58 -26.26
C CYS A 422 11.44 -7.49 -26.47
N PHE A 423 11.41 -8.71 -25.92
CA PHE A 423 12.60 -9.56 -25.83
C PHE A 423 13.18 -10.00 -27.19
N PRO A 424 12.39 -10.40 -28.21
CA PRO A 424 12.93 -10.82 -29.50
C PRO A 424 13.76 -9.74 -30.20
N HIS A 425 13.38 -8.47 -30.00
CA HIS A 425 14.09 -7.32 -30.56
C HIS A 425 15.32 -6.93 -29.72
N LEU A 426 15.20 -6.98 -28.39
CA LEU A 426 16.32 -6.67 -27.50
C LEU A 426 17.40 -7.75 -27.51
N ARG A 427 17.03 -9.03 -27.72
CA ARG A 427 17.96 -10.17 -27.77
C ARG A 427 19.03 -10.01 -28.85
N GLU A 428 18.66 -9.49 -30.01
CA GLU A 428 19.60 -9.24 -31.12
C GLU A 428 20.58 -8.10 -30.80
N LEU A 429 20.18 -7.17 -29.91
CA LEU A 429 20.94 -5.98 -29.51
C LEU A 429 21.77 -6.16 -28.25
N VAL A 430 21.65 -7.31 -27.56
CA VAL A 430 22.40 -7.64 -26.33
C VAL A 430 23.90 -7.40 -26.48
N GLY A 431 24.46 -7.58 -27.69
CA GLY A 431 25.89 -7.40 -27.92
C GLY A 431 26.39 -5.97 -28.06
N GLU A 432 25.49 -5.01 -28.23
CA GLU A 432 25.80 -3.63 -28.57
C GLU A 432 25.80 -2.68 -27.37
N TYR A 433 25.15 -3.08 -26.26
CA TYR A 433 24.96 -2.24 -25.08
C TYR A 433 25.63 -2.79 -23.83
N ASP A 434 26.14 -1.91 -22.98
CA ASP A 434 26.85 -2.26 -21.74
C ASP A 434 25.90 -2.32 -20.52
N ALA A 435 24.66 -1.83 -20.64
CA ALA A 435 23.65 -1.97 -19.60
C ALA A 435 22.20 -1.95 -20.13
N PHE A 436 21.31 -2.67 -19.44
CA PHE A 436 19.87 -2.75 -19.66
C PHE A 436 19.12 -2.44 -18.36
N LEU A 437 18.24 -1.47 -18.39
CA LEU A 437 17.42 -1.03 -17.24
C LEU A 437 15.95 -1.31 -17.57
N VAL A 438 15.26 -2.07 -16.71
CA VAL A 438 13.86 -2.46 -16.91
C VAL A 438 13.01 -1.89 -15.77
N ALA A 439 12.40 -0.74 -15.95
CA ALA A 439 11.56 -0.09 -14.96
C ALA A 439 10.15 -0.69 -14.94
N CYS A 440 9.73 -1.18 -13.77
CA CYS A 440 8.45 -1.84 -13.54
C CYS A 440 8.18 -1.91 -12.03
N TYR A 441 6.92 -1.77 -11.61
CA TYR A 441 6.54 -1.82 -10.20
C TYR A 441 6.38 -3.24 -9.62
N SER A 442 6.54 -4.25 -10.46
CA SER A 442 6.66 -5.65 -10.09
C SER A 442 7.92 -6.25 -10.74
N PRO A 443 8.50 -7.34 -10.23
CA PRO A 443 9.45 -8.15 -10.99
C PRO A 443 8.97 -8.41 -12.42
N HIS A 444 9.70 -7.85 -13.41
CA HIS A 444 9.36 -7.98 -14.82
C HIS A 444 10.18 -9.11 -15.46
N PRO A 445 9.55 -10.10 -16.15
CA PRO A 445 10.25 -11.25 -16.73
C PRO A 445 11.39 -10.89 -17.69
N LEU A 446 11.31 -9.73 -18.35
CA LEU A 446 12.31 -9.21 -19.28
C LEU A 446 13.70 -9.04 -18.64
N VAL A 447 13.79 -8.76 -17.34
CA VAL A 447 15.07 -8.69 -16.60
C VAL A 447 15.78 -10.05 -16.63
N GLY A 448 15.05 -11.13 -16.32
CA GLY A 448 15.57 -12.50 -16.33
C GLY A 448 15.93 -12.95 -17.74
N MET A 449 15.06 -12.65 -18.71
CA MET A 449 15.27 -13.00 -20.12
C MET A 449 16.54 -12.35 -20.70
N LEU A 450 16.78 -11.06 -20.41
CA LEU A 450 18.00 -10.35 -20.87
C LEU A 450 19.27 -10.85 -20.17
N ARG A 451 19.21 -11.16 -18.87
CA ARG A 451 20.34 -11.78 -18.15
C ARG A 451 20.71 -13.13 -18.76
N ARG A 452 19.72 -13.96 -19.07
CA ARG A 452 19.94 -15.27 -19.72
C ARG A 452 20.53 -15.10 -21.13
N ALA A 453 20.01 -14.17 -21.94
CA ALA A 453 20.54 -13.89 -23.27
C ALA A 453 22.00 -13.39 -23.26
N ILE A 454 22.37 -12.56 -22.28
CA ILE A 454 23.76 -12.13 -22.06
C ILE A 454 24.66 -13.32 -21.70
N SER A 455 24.18 -14.21 -20.81
CA SER A 455 24.93 -15.40 -20.40
C SER A 455 25.17 -16.36 -21.58
N GLU A 456 24.12 -16.70 -22.33
CA GLU A 456 24.19 -17.57 -23.52
C GLU A 456 25.19 -17.03 -24.56
N ARG A 457 25.16 -15.71 -24.80
CA ARG A 457 26.08 -15.06 -25.73
C ARG A 457 27.53 -15.10 -25.24
N ASN A 458 27.75 -14.81 -23.96
CA ASN A 458 29.09 -14.82 -23.38
C ASN A 458 29.70 -16.24 -23.40
N GLU A 459 28.90 -17.27 -23.10
CA GLU A 459 29.33 -18.66 -23.23
C GLU A 459 29.67 -19.05 -24.67
N LYS A 460 28.87 -18.59 -25.65
CA LYS A 460 29.14 -18.84 -27.08
C LYS A 460 30.46 -18.18 -27.52
N LEU A 461 30.69 -16.93 -27.13
CA LEU A 461 31.93 -16.20 -27.44
C LEU A 461 33.15 -16.81 -26.71
N GLN A 462 32.97 -17.36 -25.52
CA GLN A 462 34.02 -18.05 -24.77
C GLN A 462 34.40 -19.39 -25.42
N ARG A 463 33.44 -20.14 -25.97
CA ARG A 463 33.69 -21.36 -26.77
C ARG A 463 34.33 -21.05 -28.13
N GLU A 464 34.03 -19.90 -28.74
CA GLU A 464 34.65 -19.44 -30.00
C GLU A 464 36.06 -18.83 -29.77
N SER A 465 36.36 -18.34 -28.56
CA SER A 465 37.67 -17.79 -28.17
C SER A 465 38.74 -18.87 -27.91
N THR A 466 38.37 -20.12 -27.64
CA THR A 466 39.31 -21.23 -27.46
C THR A 466 40.03 -21.66 -28.75
N ASP A 467 39.61 -21.17 -29.91
CA ASP A 467 40.22 -21.43 -31.23
C ASP A 467 41.32 -20.43 -31.64
N GLY A 468 41.95 -19.76 -30.68
CA GLY A 468 43.29 -19.19 -30.86
C GLY A 468 43.39 -17.80 -31.50
N LYS A 469 42.36 -16.95 -31.41
CA LYS A 469 42.48 -15.52 -31.79
C LYS A 469 41.91 -14.57 -30.72
N ALA A 470 42.85 -13.87 -30.07
CA ALA A 470 42.71 -12.76 -29.12
C ALA A 470 42.04 -13.05 -27.75
N PRO A 471 42.51 -12.43 -26.65
CA PRO A 471 41.98 -12.69 -25.31
C PRO A 471 40.53 -12.19 -25.19
N PHE A 472 39.62 -13.09 -24.80
CA PHE A 472 38.24 -12.73 -24.50
C PHE A 472 38.19 -11.89 -23.22
N GLN A 473 38.00 -10.58 -23.38
CA GLN A 473 37.77 -9.68 -22.26
C GLN A 473 36.25 -9.60 -22.01
N LYS A 474 35.79 -10.22 -20.91
CA LYS A 474 34.38 -10.23 -20.52
C LYS A 474 33.90 -8.77 -20.34
N ARG A 475 33.10 -8.27 -21.28
CA ARG A 475 32.44 -6.97 -21.15
C ARG A 475 31.46 -7.06 -19.98
N ARG A 476 31.62 -6.21 -18.94
CA ARG A 476 30.65 -6.13 -17.84
C ARG A 476 29.36 -5.53 -18.37
N GLN A 477 28.35 -6.37 -18.60
CA GLN A 477 27.02 -5.96 -19.03
C GLN A 477 26.05 -6.04 -17.84
N TYR A 478 25.37 -4.94 -17.53
CA TYR A 478 24.51 -4.82 -16.35
C TYR A 478 23.03 -4.95 -16.73
N VAL A 479 22.23 -5.69 -15.97
CA VAL A 479 20.76 -5.75 -16.16
C VAL A 479 20.07 -5.60 -14.81
N THR A 480 19.27 -4.55 -14.63
CA THR A 480 18.51 -4.35 -13.38
C THR A 480 17.08 -3.89 -13.62
N GLY A 481 16.19 -4.30 -12.71
CA GLY A 481 14.85 -3.76 -12.60
C GLY A 481 14.84 -2.48 -11.76
N ILE A 482 14.04 -1.48 -12.12
CA ILE A 482 13.80 -0.30 -11.27
C ILE A 482 12.38 -0.45 -10.70
N MET A 483 12.29 -0.72 -9.38
CA MET A 483 11.04 -0.85 -8.63
C MET A 483 10.89 0.32 -7.67
N ASP A 484 9.69 0.89 -7.54
CA ASP A 484 9.43 2.02 -6.66
C ASP A 484 9.21 1.56 -5.20
N ALA A 485 10.30 1.11 -4.56
CA ALA A 485 10.44 1.00 -3.11
C ALA A 485 11.93 0.92 -2.71
N SER A 486 12.40 1.99 -2.07
CA SER A 486 13.67 2.21 -1.35
C SER A 486 14.93 2.50 -2.18
N VAL A 487 15.49 3.69 -1.94
CA VAL A 487 16.86 4.09 -2.28
C VAL A 487 17.88 3.11 -1.67
N GLU A 488 17.55 2.48 -0.54
CA GLU A 488 18.34 1.41 0.09
C GLU A 488 18.45 0.13 -0.75
N MET A 489 17.37 -0.32 -1.39
CA MET A 489 17.39 -1.52 -2.26
C MET A 489 18.20 -1.26 -3.53
N SER A 490 18.09 -0.06 -4.09
CA SER A 490 18.83 0.32 -5.30
C SER A 490 20.35 0.43 -5.05
N ALA A 491 20.76 0.94 -3.89
CA ALA A 491 22.17 0.95 -3.46
C ALA A 491 22.71 -0.47 -3.17
N TYR A 492 21.86 -1.35 -2.63
CA TYR A 492 22.19 -2.76 -2.39
C TYR A 492 22.42 -3.55 -3.69
N PHE A 493 21.61 -3.32 -4.73
CA PHE A 493 21.75 -3.98 -6.04
C PHE A 493 22.89 -3.41 -6.91
N ALA A 494 23.36 -2.17 -6.63
CA ALA A 494 24.47 -1.54 -7.35
C ALA A 494 25.87 -2.01 -6.91
N GLY A 495 25.98 -2.93 -5.94
CA GLY A 495 27.26 -3.54 -5.56
C GLY A 495 28.16 -2.67 -4.67
N LEU A 496 27.62 -1.65 -4.00
CA LEU A 496 28.35 -0.82 -3.02
C LEU A 496 28.44 -1.54 -1.66
N ASN A 497 29.12 -2.69 -1.65
CA ASN A 497 29.42 -3.44 -0.44
C ASN A 497 30.94 -3.35 -0.19
N SER A 498 31.33 -3.07 1.06
CA SER A 498 32.64 -2.63 1.58
C SER A 498 33.90 -3.46 1.24
N ALA A 499 33.83 -4.47 0.38
CA ALA A 499 34.98 -5.31 0.01
C ALA A 499 35.61 -4.96 -1.36
N CYS A 500 34.97 -4.12 -2.18
CA CYS A 500 35.48 -3.78 -3.52
C CYS A 500 36.31 -2.48 -3.57
N LEU A 501 36.55 -1.83 -2.42
CA LEU A 501 37.25 -0.53 -2.34
C LEU A 501 38.71 -0.64 -1.85
N ALA A 502 39.19 -1.84 -1.47
CA ALA A 502 40.53 -1.99 -0.90
C ALA A 502 41.64 -2.17 -1.95
N GLU A 503 41.33 -2.56 -3.18
CA GLU A 503 42.33 -2.70 -4.24
C GLU A 503 41.77 -2.21 -5.57
N GLN A 504 41.92 -0.91 -5.83
CA GLN A 504 42.31 -0.33 -7.12
C GLN A 504 42.07 1.18 -7.08
N HIS A 505 43.17 1.93 -7.14
CA HIS A 505 43.16 3.36 -7.38
C HIS A 505 42.44 3.67 -8.70
N THR A 506 41.19 4.12 -8.61
CA THR A 506 40.54 4.91 -9.66
C THR A 506 39.64 5.96 -9.02
N PRO A 507 39.89 7.27 -9.22
CA PRO A 507 39.12 8.33 -8.58
C PRO A 507 37.86 8.62 -9.42
N GLY A 508 36.73 8.01 -9.04
CA GLY A 508 35.44 8.26 -9.68
C GLY A 508 34.36 8.51 -8.64
N LYS A 509 33.76 9.70 -8.62
CA LYS A 509 32.53 9.97 -7.87
C LYS A 509 31.35 9.32 -8.57
N PHE A 510 30.40 8.77 -7.80
CA PHE A 510 29.11 8.31 -8.35
C PHE A 510 28.03 9.36 -8.10
N GLY A 511 27.05 9.48 -9.00
CA GLY A 511 25.89 10.39 -8.86
C GLY A 511 24.60 9.64 -9.14
N ILE A 512 23.49 10.13 -8.61
CA ILE A 512 22.17 9.53 -8.77
C ILE A 512 21.38 10.39 -9.77
N VAL A 513 20.72 9.79 -10.76
CA VAL A 513 19.79 10.52 -11.64
C VAL A 513 18.37 10.10 -11.30
N THR A 514 17.57 11.03 -10.77
CA THR A 514 16.15 10.81 -10.43
C THR A 514 15.23 11.44 -11.48
N THR A 515 13.94 11.16 -11.40
CA THR A 515 12.94 11.59 -12.39
C THR A 515 12.68 13.09 -12.28
N ALA A 516 12.01 13.54 -11.22
CA ALA A 516 11.64 14.94 -11.02
C ALA A 516 12.50 15.66 -9.97
N ASP A 517 12.62 16.98 -10.11
CA ASP A 517 13.38 17.87 -9.23
C ASP A 517 12.94 17.82 -7.76
N GLU A 518 11.66 17.54 -7.52
CA GLU A 518 11.08 17.37 -6.18
C GLU A 518 11.66 16.18 -5.41
N TRP A 519 12.19 15.17 -6.12
CA TRP A 519 12.85 13.99 -5.54
C TRP A 519 14.36 14.13 -5.48
N LYS A 520 14.92 15.32 -5.73
CA LYS A 520 16.38 15.52 -5.74
C LYS A 520 16.94 15.52 -4.32
N GLU A 521 16.24 16.15 -3.38
CA GLU A 521 16.73 16.49 -2.04
C GLU A 521 16.75 15.29 -1.08
N GLU A 522 15.74 14.42 -1.15
CA GLU A 522 15.62 13.23 -0.30
C GLU A 522 16.71 12.17 -0.55
N PRO A 523 16.94 11.68 -1.79
CA PRO A 523 18.04 10.75 -2.09
C PRO A 523 19.43 11.40 -1.96
N ASP A 524 19.56 12.72 -2.11
CA ASP A 524 20.85 13.41 -1.91
C ASP A 524 21.23 13.41 -0.43
N THR A 525 20.26 13.72 0.43
CA THR A 525 20.41 13.68 1.89
C THR A 525 20.65 12.25 2.38
N ALA A 526 19.84 11.29 1.93
CA ALA A 526 19.99 9.88 2.30
C ALA A 526 21.34 9.30 1.88
N ALA A 527 21.82 9.60 0.66
CA ALA A 527 23.12 9.13 0.19
C ALA A 527 24.28 9.74 0.98
N LYS A 528 24.21 11.03 1.35
CA LYS A 528 25.24 11.71 2.16
C LYS A 528 25.26 11.18 3.60
N GLU A 529 24.11 11.00 4.24
CA GLU A 529 24.00 10.45 5.59
C GLU A 529 24.50 8.99 5.66
N MET A 530 24.22 8.21 4.62
CA MET A 530 24.71 6.83 4.48
C MET A 530 26.25 6.77 4.28
N LEU A 531 26.83 7.68 3.50
CA LEU A 531 28.28 7.72 3.32
C LEU A 531 29.00 8.15 4.59
N GLN A 532 28.44 9.13 5.31
CA GLN A 532 28.94 9.55 6.63
C GLN A 532 28.83 8.46 7.68
N SER A 533 27.73 7.69 7.71
CA SER A 533 27.56 6.57 8.64
C SER A 533 28.51 5.41 8.36
N ASN A 534 28.96 5.26 7.11
CA ASN A 534 29.97 4.28 6.68
C ASN A 534 31.41 4.81 6.69
N GLY A 535 31.67 5.97 7.29
CA GLY A 535 33.02 6.53 7.46
C GLY A 535 33.69 7.03 6.18
N SER A 536 32.92 7.20 5.09
CA SER A 536 33.40 7.74 3.81
C SER A 536 33.06 9.22 3.70
N ASP A 537 33.99 10.04 3.19
CA ASP A 537 33.72 11.46 2.94
C ASP A 537 32.78 11.61 1.73
N PRO A 538 31.54 12.11 1.92
CA PRO A 538 30.59 12.29 0.82
C PRO A 538 31.14 13.22 -0.27
N ASP A 539 31.97 14.20 0.08
CA ASP A 539 32.51 15.18 -0.86
C ASP A 539 33.60 14.58 -1.77
N LEU A 540 34.18 13.43 -1.40
CA LEU A 540 35.17 12.71 -2.21
C LEU A 540 34.54 11.60 -3.06
N THR A 541 33.38 11.08 -2.66
CA THR A 541 32.83 9.82 -3.20
C THR A 541 31.50 10.01 -3.94
N PHE A 542 30.74 11.08 -3.65
CA PHE A 542 29.42 11.35 -4.20
C PHE A 542 29.42 12.65 -5.02
N ALA A 543 28.83 12.61 -6.22
CA ALA A 543 28.70 13.73 -7.14
C ALA A 543 27.33 14.43 -7.03
N GLY A 544 26.47 13.98 -6.11
CA GLY A 544 25.12 14.51 -5.92
C GLY A 544 24.04 13.77 -6.72
N VAL A 545 22.80 14.15 -6.44
CA VAL A 545 21.64 13.75 -7.26
C VAL A 545 21.45 14.79 -8.37
N GLU A 546 21.18 14.36 -9.59
CA GLU A 546 20.68 15.17 -10.70
C GLU A 546 19.34 14.62 -11.17
N THR A 547 18.57 15.41 -11.93
CA THR A 547 17.25 14.96 -12.37
C THR A 547 17.15 15.05 -13.88
N THR A 548 16.33 14.18 -14.47
CA THR A 548 15.94 14.34 -15.88
C THR A 548 15.03 15.57 -16.05
N GLY A 549 14.48 16.10 -14.95
CA GLY A 549 13.49 17.18 -14.93
C GLY A 549 12.17 16.76 -15.56
N LEU A 550 11.94 15.45 -15.63
CA LEU A 550 10.74 14.81 -16.17
C LEU A 550 10.21 13.89 -15.08
N THR A 551 8.96 14.07 -14.70
CA THR A 551 8.25 13.13 -13.83
C THR A 551 8.22 11.73 -14.44
N ALA A 552 7.95 10.70 -13.62
CA ALA A 552 7.85 9.32 -14.09
C ALA A 552 6.89 9.19 -15.30
N GLY A 553 5.76 9.91 -15.29
CA GLY A 553 4.80 9.95 -16.40
C GLY A 553 5.27 10.71 -17.65
N GLU A 554 6.07 11.77 -17.50
CA GLU A 554 6.66 12.51 -18.62
C GLU A 554 7.78 11.72 -19.31
N LEU A 555 8.51 10.90 -18.55
CA LEU A 555 9.53 9.97 -19.08
C LEU A 555 8.94 8.91 -20.03
N HIS A 556 7.70 8.49 -19.81
CA HIS A 556 6.98 7.51 -20.63
C HIS A 556 6.40 8.08 -21.93
N SER A 557 6.13 9.37 -21.96
CA SER A 557 5.36 10.04 -23.02
C SER A 557 6.19 11.01 -23.85
N ALA A 558 7.35 11.42 -23.34
CA ALA A 558 8.30 12.23 -24.07
C ALA A 558 8.92 11.46 -25.25
N PRO A 559 9.17 12.11 -26.40
CA PRO A 559 9.89 11.50 -27.52
C PRO A 559 11.23 10.91 -27.05
N ALA A 560 11.58 9.72 -27.55
CA ALA A 560 12.80 9.00 -27.13
C ALA A 560 14.07 9.88 -27.23
N GLU A 561 14.11 10.82 -28.17
CA GLU A 561 15.20 11.79 -28.36
C GLU A 561 15.23 12.89 -27.29
N LEU A 562 14.07 13.35 -26.80
CA LEU A 562 13.95 14.29 -25.70
C LEU A 562 14.37 13.63 -24.38
N VAL A 563 13.90 12.42 -24.11
CA VAL A 563 14.35 11.63 -22.95
C VAL A 563 15.85 11.39 -23.00
N ARG A 564 16.39 11.02 -24.17
CA ARG A 564 17.85 10.90 -24.41
C ARG A 564 18.57 12.20 -24.08
N SER A 565 18.06 13.34 -24.54
CA SER A 565 18.66 14.65 -24.32
C SER A 565 18.63 15.09 -22.85
N ARG A 566 17.55 14.78 -22.11
CA ARG A 566 17.37 15.11 -20.69
C ARG A 566 18.24 14.25 -19.79
N ILE A 567 18.32 12.95 -20.07
CA ILE A 567 19.23 12.04 -19.38
C ILE A 567 20.69 12.44 -19.66
N LYS A 568 21.03 12.76 -20.92
CA LYS A 568 22.37 13.22 -21.31
C LYS A 568 22.74 14.58 -20.70
N ARG A 569 21.76 15.48 -20.54
CA ARG A 569 21.93 16.75 -19.82
C ARG A 569 22.15 16.50 -18.34
N ALA A 570 21.31 15.70 -17.68
CA ALA A 570 21.42 15.36 -16.27
C ALA A 570 22.77 14.70 -15.93
N THR A 571 23.25 13.79 -16.78
CA THR A 571 24.56 13.15 -16.62
C THR A 571 25.72 14.11 -16.98
N GLY A 572 25.54 15.02 -17.94
CA GLY A 572 26.51 16.06 -18.27
C GLY A 572 26.68 17.14 -17.20
N THR A 573 25.62 17.52 -16.46
CA THR A 573 25.72 18.40 -15.29
C THR A 573 26.42 17.73 -14.10
N ALA A 574 26.21 16.42 -13.92
CA ALA A 574 26.94 15.63 -12.92
C ALA A 574 28.44 15.49 -13.26
N GLU A 575 28.82 15.48 -14.55
CA GLU A 575 30.22 15.56 -14.99
C GLU A 575 30.86 16.93 -14.70
N GLY A 576 30.08 18.02 -14.73
CA GLY A 576 30.54 19.40 -14.51
C GLY A 576 30.99 19.72 -13.06
N GLN A 577 30.66 18.86 -12.09
CA GLN A 577 31.12 18.99 -10.69
C GLN A 577 32.52 18.39 -10.43
N ARG A 578 33.24 17.96 -11.47
CA ARG A 578 34.67 17.62 -11.36
C ARG A 578 35.51 18.90 -11.26
N ARG A 579 36.05 19.21 -10.07
CA ARG A 579 37.21 20.12 -10.00
C ARG A 579 38.36 19.49 -10.82
N PRO A 580 39.00 20.23 -11.74
CA PRO A 580 40.11 19.68 -12.49
C PRO A 580 41.33 19.60 -11.58
N VAL A 581 41.72 18.38 -11.18
CA VAL A 581 43.09 18.13 -10.74
C VAL A 581 43.87 17.82 -12.01
N THR A 582 44.61 18.81 -12.49
CA THR A 582 45.63 18.61 -13.52
C THR A 582 46.87 18.03 -12.84
N ALA A 583 47.25 16.80 -13.18
CA ALA A 583 48.65 16.35 -13.24
C ALA A 583 48.77 14.92 -13.80
N GLY A 584 49.63 14.77 -14.82
CA GLY A 584 50.41 13.54 -15.05
C GLY A 584 49.70 12.39 -15.77
N GLY A 585 49.84 12.34 -17.09
CA GLY A 585 49.21 11.32 -17.94
C GLY A 585 49.71 9.89 -17.75
N PHE A 586 48.85 8.96 -18.16
CA PHE A 586 49.24 7.73 -18.84
C PHE A 586 48.12 7.32 -19.81
N TYR A 587 48.52 6.88 -20.99
CA TYR A 587 47.69 6.53 -22.14
C TYR A 587 46.79 5.30 -21.89
N GLY A 588 45.54 5.38 -22.35
CA GLY A 588 44.88 4.29 -23.08
C GLY A 588 43.90 3.38 -22.35
N SER A 589 42.61 3.77 -22.29
CA SER A 589 41.47 2.95 -22.74
C SER A 589 40.19 3.79 -22.63
N VAL A 590 39.67 4.25 -23.77
CA VAL A 590 38.46 5.07 -23.84
C VAL A 590 37.24 4.16 -23.68
N CYS A 591 36.60 4.16 -22.51
CA CYS A 591 35.29 3.52 -22.30
C CYS A 591 34.21 4.29 -23.07
N ARG A 592 33.67 3.68 -24.12
CA ARG A 592 32.40 4.10 -24.77
C ARG A 592 31.26 3.39 -24.05
N THR A 593 30.36 4.14 -23.40
CA THR A 593 29.23 3.57 -22.64
C THR A 593 27.95 3.69 -23.47
N SER A 594 27.26 2.56 -23.70
CA SER A 594 25.93 2.53 -24.33
C SER A 594 24.91 1.84 -23.41
N VAL A 595 23.73 2.42 -23.14
CA VAL A 595 22.74 1.95 -22.14
C VAL A 595 21.32 1.87 -22.74
N VAL A 596 20.51 0.86 -22.39
CA VAL A 596 19.11 0.70 -22.84
C VAL A 596 18.13 0.76 -21.67
N VAL A 597 16.98 1.44 -21.83
CA VAL A 597 15.93 1.55 -20.79
C VAL A 597 14.56 1.11 -21.34
N ALA A 598 13.79 0.29 -20.60
CA ALA A 598 12.41 -0.13 -20.91
C ALA A 598 11.51 0.10 -19.67
N TRP A 599 10.23 0.51 -19.82
CA TRP A 599 9.44 1.11 -18.72
C TRP A 599 7.94 0.69 -18.70
N ALA A 600 7.34 0.46 -17.50
CA ALA A 600 5.89 0.29 -17.27
C ALA A 600 5.39 0.74 -15.85
N ASP A 601 4.13 1.22 -15.75
CA ASP A 601 3.61 2.30 -14.85
C ASP A 601 2.81 1.88 -13.55
N VAL A 602 2.58 2.76 -12.54
CA VAL A 602 1.67 2.59 -11.35
C VAL A 602 1.00 3.85 -10.76
N VAL A 603 -0.04 3.54 -9.97
CA VAL A 603 -0.69 4.31 -8.90
C VAL A 603 -0.58 3.58 -7.53
N ALA A 604 0.04 4.18 -6.49
CA ALA A 604 -0.39 4.20 -5.07
C ALA A 604 0.75 4.50 -4.05
N ALA A 605 0.97 5.77 -3.70
CA ALA A 605 1.84 6.18 -2.59
C ALA A 605 1.12 7.15 -1.63
N ARG A 606 0.68 6.69 -0.44
CA ARG A 606 0.36 7.61 0.68
C ARG A 606 0.27 7.04 2.11
N ARG A 607 0.92 5.92 2.44
CA ARG A 607 0.78 5.34 3.80
C ARG A 607 2.06 4.99 4.57
N LEU A 608 3.20 5.61 4.24
CA LEU A 608 4.50 5.27 4.85
C LEU A 608 5.27 6.45 5.46
N VAL A 609 4.58 7.40 6.11
CA VAL A 609 5.26 8.41 6.95
C VAL A 609 4.63 8.40 8.35
N LYS A 610 5.15 7.53 9.24
CA LYS A 610 5.15 7.79 10.69
C LYS A 610 6.09 6.98 11.58
N THR A 611 7.08 6.27 11.05
CA THR A 611 8.03 5.53 11.91
C THR A 611 9.43 5.55 11.32
N ALA A 612 10.14 6.65 11.53
CA ALA A 612 11.59 6.71 11.38
C ALA A 612 12.16 7.48 12.58
N GLY A 613 12.83 6.75 13.46
CA GLY A 613 13.52 7.28 14.62
C GLY A 613 14.13 6.15 15.44
N ALA A 614 15.35 5.70 15.05
CA ALA A 614 16.45 5.26 15.93
C ALA A 614 17.56 4.48 15.17
N SER A 615 18.71 5.14 14.98
CA SER A 615 20.16 4.74 15.15
C SER A 615 20.54 3.29 15.57
N ARG A 616 21.74 2.68 15.36
CA ARG A 616 23.01 2.86 14.58
C ARG A 616 23.99 1.69 15.00
N PHE A 617 24.92 1.25 14.12
CA PHE A 617 26.19 0.44 14.30
C PHE A 617 26.08 -1.05 14.77
N SER A 618 26.97 -2.02 14.42
CA SER A 618 28.37 -2.03 13.94
C SER A 618 28.74 -3.24 13.03
N SER A 619 29.93 -3.15 12.42
CA SER A 619 30.57 -3.97 11.38
C SER A 619 31.39 -5.19 11.85
N GLU A 620 31.51 -6.24 11.01
CA GLU A 620 32.78 -6.90 10.60
C GLU A 620 32.55 -8.00 9.53
N LYS A 621 33.47 -8.16 8.56
CA LYS A 621 33.47 -9.14 7.45
C LYS A 621 34.76 -9.99 7.50
N PRO A 622 34.76 -11.21 6.95
CA PRO A 622 35.69 -11.51 5.86
C PRO A 622 35.12 -12.35 4.70
N GLN A 623 35.91 -12.38 3.62
CA GLN A 623 35.60 -12.73 2.21
C GLN A 623 36.02 -14.18 1.79
N PRO A 624 35.70 -14.61 0.55
CA PRO A 624 35.54 -16.01 0.11
C PRO A 624 36.64 -16.55 -0.83
N GLN A 625 36.52 -17.82 -1.22
CA GLN A 625 37.18 -18.42 -2.39
C GLN A 625 36.23 -19.31 -3.21
N SER A 626 36.60 -19.50 -4.48
CA SER A 626 35.81 -19.80 -5.66
C SER A 626 35.95 -21.25 -6.19
N ASP A 627 35.21 -21.53 -7.28
CA ASP A 627 35.45 -22.53 -8.37
C ASP A 627 34.46 -23.71 -8.39
N VAL A 628 33.99 -24.32 -9.51
CA VAL A 628 34.12 -24.15 -10.97
C VAL A 628 33.02 -25.01 -11.67
N ILE A 629 32.66 -24.59 -12.88
CA ILE A 629 31.69 -25.07 -13.90
C ILE A 629 31.86 -26.55 -14.35
N ASN A 630 30.75 -27.23 -14.75
CA ASN A 630 30.68 -27.89 -16.08
C ASN A 630 29.29 -28.31 -16.61
N SER A 631 29.19 -28.20 -17.93
CA SER A 631 28.04 -28.29 -18.86
C SER A 631 27.77 -29.70 -19.44
N ASN A 632 26.53 -30.02 -19.86
CA ASN A 632 26.21 -30.55 -21.22
C ASN A 632 24.72 -30.94 -21.46
N ALA A 633 24.35 -30.84 -22.76
CA ALA A 633 23.28 -31.54 -23.52
C ALA A 633 21.84 -31.00 -23.46
N GLN A 634 20.97 -31.09 -24.47
CA GLN A 634 21.02 -31.01 -25.95
C GLN A 634 19.54 -30.87 -26.39
N VAL A 635 19.26 -30.10 -27.44
CA VAL A 635 17.89 -29.73 -27.91
C VAL A 635 17.26 -30.85 -28.76
N GLY A 636 15.97 -31.15 -28.50
CA GLY A 636 15.08 -31.90 -29.38
C GLY A 636 13.74 -31.17 -29.57
N SER A 637 13.30 -31.04 -30.83
CA SER A 637 12.23 -30.16 -31.30
C SER A 637 10.91 -30.89 -31.56
N SER A 638 9.80 -30.42 -30.99
CA SER A 638 8.43 -30.55 -31.52
C SER A 638 7.51 -29.54 -30.84
N GLY A 639 6.61 -28.94 -31.63
CA GLY A 639 5.88 -27.68 -31.37
C GLY A 639 4.87 -27.63 -30.21
N ASP A 640 4.94 -28.54 -29.24
CA ASP A 640 4.15 -28.49 -28.00
C ASP A 640 4.87 -27.73 -26.88
N GLY A 641 6.17 -27.46 -27.05
CA GLY A 641 6.98 -26.75 -26.05
C GLY A 641 6.71 -25.24 -25.95
N PHE A 642 6.05 -24.62 -26.93
CA PHE A 642 5.81 -23.17 -26.93
C PHE A 642 4.60 -22.77 -26.08
N TRP A 643 3.54 -23.58 -26.06
CA TRP A 643 2.33 -23.32 -25.27
C TRP A 643 2.49 -23.76 -23.80
N SER A 644 3.17 -24.88 -23.52
CA SER A 644 3.57 -25.30 -22.16
C SER A 644 4.55 -24.33 -21.48
N TYR A 645 5.33 -23.58 -22.28
CA TYR A 645 6.25 -22.54 -21.79
C TYR A 645 5.53 -21.20 -21.52
N PHE A 646 4.35 -20.99 -22.10
CA PHE A 646 3.57 -19.75 -22.03
C PHE A 646 2.46 -19.79 -20.96
N GLU A 647 1.85 -20.96 -20.73
CA GLU A 647 0.94 -21.17 -19.59
C GLU A 647 1.66 -21.06 -18.24
N ARG A 648 2.95 -21.42 -18.19
CA ARG A 648 3.81 -21.23 -17.01
C ARG A 648 4.05 -19.76 -16.61
N TYR A 649 3.74 -18.79 -17.47
CA TYR A 649 4.07 -17.37 -17.27
C TYR A 649 2.87 -16.40 -17.33
N THR A 650 1.65 -16.88 -17.61
CA THR A 650 0.45 -16.04 -17.71
C THR A 650 -0.52 -16.13 -16.54
N ASP A 651 -0.27 -17.00 -15.54
CA ASP A 651 -0.96 -16.94 -14.25
C ASP A 651 -0.34 -15.84 -13.38
N VAL A 652 -0.94 -14.64 -13.42
CA VAL A 652 -0.54 -13.56 -12.51
C VAL A 652 -1.63 -13.11 -11.59
N SER A 653 -2.06 -14.11 -10.84
CA SER A 653 -2.60 -13.96 -9.50
C SER A 653 -1.47 -13.68 -8.47
N GLY A 654 -0.81 -12.52 -8.60
CA GLY A 654 0.24 -12.08 -7.69
C GLY A 654 1.61 -12.64 -8.06
N LEU A 655 2.68 -11.87 -7.81
CA LEU A 655 4.03 -12.42 -7.86
C LEU A 655 4.06 -13.63 -6.92
N CYS A 656 4.39 -14.80 -7.46
CA CYS A 656 4.58 -16.01 -6.66
C CYS A 656 5.50 -15.68 -5.49
N ARG A 657 5.02 -15.95 -4.28
CA ARG A 657 5.75 -15.74 -3.04
C ARG A 657 5.90 -17.09 -2.39
N GLU A 658 6.90 -17.82 -2.83
CA GLU A 658 7.10 -19.21 -2.44
C GLU A 658 7.61 -19.28 -1.01
N ILE A 659 7.19 -20.33 -0.31
CA ILE A 659 7.63 -20.63 1.05
C ILE A 659 8.15 -22.07 1.08
N ILE A 660 9.40 -22.23 1.50
CA ILE A 660 10.02 -23.55 1.65
C ILE A 660 9.77 -24.04 3.08
N THR A 661 9.22 -25.24 3.20
CA THR A 661 8.92 -25.87 4.49
C THR A 661 10.01 -26.87 4.85
N ILE A 662 10.73 -26.64 5.94
CA ILE A 662 11.77 -27.53 6.45
C ILE A 662 11.19 -28.30 7.64
N GLN A 663 11.18 -29.63 7.56
CA GLN A 663 10.68 -30.52 8.60
C GLN A 663 11.86 -31.23 9.26
N ALA A 664 12.10 -30.96 10.54
CA ALA A 664 13.26 -31.48 11.26
C ALA A 664 12.87 -32.43 12.40
N GLY A 665 13.34 -33.66 12.31
CA GLY A 665 13.18 -34.73 13.29
C GLY A 665 11.76 -35.32 13.37
N GLN A 666 11.60 -36.33 14.21
CA GLN A 666 10.35 -37.11 14.31
C GLN A 666 9.09 -36.25 14.47
N CYS A 667 9.11 -35.27 15.37
CA CYS A 667 7.92 -34.42 15.62
C CYS A 667 7.61 -33.51 14.43
N GLY A 668 8.64 -32.86 13.87
CA GLY A 668 8.50 -31.97 12.71
C GLY A 668 7.94 -32.68 11.49
N ASN A 669 8.48 -33.87 11.16
CA ASN A 669 8.05 -34.68 10.03
C ASN A 669 6.61 -35.21 10.18
N ASN A 670 6.19 -35.61 11.39
CA ASN A 670 4.83 -36.09 11.61
C ASN A 670 3.78 -34.97 11.48
N ILE A 671 4.08 -33.78 12.01
CA ILE A 671 3.19 -32.62 11.88
C ILE A 671 3.18 -32.10 10.46
N GLY A 672 4.34 -32.00 9.82
CA GLY A 672 4.47 -31.59 8.43
C GLY A 672 3.71 -32.50 7.48
N THR A 673 3.76 -33.82 7.70
CA THR A 673 2.96 -34.78 6.92
C THR A 673 1.46 -34.51 7.05
N GLN A 674 0.95 -34.27 8.26
CA GLN A 674 -0.47 -33.93 8.47
C GLN A 674 -0.84 -32.56 7.88
N PHE A 675 0.09 -31.60 7.89
CA PHE A 675 -0.09 -30.30 7.26
C PHE A 675 -0.24 -30.43 5.75
N TRP A 676 0.65 -31.15 5.07
CA TRP A 676 0.57 -31.35 3.62
C TRP A 676 -0.68 -32.10 3.19
N GLN A 677 -1.10 -33.13 3.94
CA GLN A 677 -2.36 -33.83 3.70
C GLN A 677 -3.56 -32.88 3.74
N GLN A 678 -3.59 -31.98 4.73
CA GLN A 678 -4.65 -30.97 4.86
C GLN A 678 -4.63 -29.97 3.70
N LEU A 679 -3.44 -29.51 3.26
CA LEU A 679 -3.33 -28.62 2.09
C LEU A 679 -3.80 -29.30 0.81
N CYS A 680 -3.44 -30.57 0.59
CA CYS A 680 -3.89 -31.31 -0.59
C CYS A 680 -5.43 -31.34 -0.66
N LEU A 681 -6.10 -31.64 0.46
CA LEU A 681 -7.56 -31.60 0.54
C LEU A 681 -8.14 -30.19 0.28
N GLU A 682 -7.49 -29.16 0.82
CA GLU A 682 -7.93 -27.76 0.64
C GLU A 682 -7.73 -27.22 -0.77
N HIS A 683 -6.76 -27.75 -1.52
CA HIS A 683 -6.43 -27.33 -2.89
C HIS A 683 -6.99 -28.29 -3.97
N GLY A 684 -7.68 -29.36 -3.58
CA GLY A 684 -8.24 -30.34 -4.53
C GLY A 684 -7.16 -31.17 -5.21
N ILE A 685 -6.08 -31.48 -4.49
CA ILE A 685 -4.97 -32.32 -4.95
C ILE A 685 -5.11 -33.71 -4.32
N ASN A 686 -5.04 -34.75 -5.14
CA ASN A 686 -5.17 -36.13 -4.70
C ASN A 686 -3.88 -36.68 -4.05
N GLN A 687 -3.92 -37.94 -3.60
CA GLN A 687 -2.82 -38.57 -2.87
C GLN A 687 -1.56 -38.80 -3.71
N ASP A 688 -1.69 -38.80 -5.05
CA ASP A 688 -0.58 -38.94 -5.99
C ASP A 688 0.00 -37.58 -6.41
N GLY A 689 -0.57 -36.48 -5.92
CA GLY A 689 -0.16 -35.11 -6.23
C GLY A 689 -0.82 -34.55 -7.49
N ASN A 690 -1.80 -35.25 -8.08
CA ASN A 690 -2.51 -34.78 -9.25
C ASN A 690 -3.74 -33.94 -8.86
N LEU A 691 -4.03 -32.91 -9.65
CA LEU A 691 -5.19 -32.06 -9.48
C LEU A 691 -6.49 -32.82 -9.85
N GLU A 692 -7.49 -32.75 -8.97
CA GLU A 692 -8.81 -33.30 -9.24
C GLU A 692 -9.56 -32.46 -10.30
N GLU A 693 -10.37 -33.11 -11.14
CA GLU A 693 -11.05 -32.43 -12.26
C GLU A 693 -11.90 -31.22 -11.81
N PHE A 694 -12.54 -31.31 -10.64
CA PHE A 694 -13.35 -30.23 -10.07
C PHE A 694 -12.54 -29.03 -9.55
N ALA A 695 -11.21 -29.15 -9.44
CA ALA A 695 -10.31 -28.15 -8.88
C ALA A 695 -9.55 -27.32 -9.93
N THR A 696 -9.84 -27.56 -11.22
CA THR A 696 -9.18 -26.91 -12.37
C THR A 696 -9.51 -25.42 -12.51
N GLU A 697 -10.70 -24.96 -12.08
CA GLU A 697 -11.16 -23.56 -12.18
C GLU A 697 -10.99 -22.76 -10.86
N GLY A 698 -10.06 -23.20 -10.02
CA GLY A 698 -9.83 -22.67 -8.68
C GLY A 698 -9.20 -21.29 -8.59
N GLY A 699 -9.86 -20.32 -7.92
CA GLY A 699 -9.27 -19.01 -7.60
C GLY A 699 -8.30 -19.01 -6.39
N ASP A 700 -7.63 -20.13 -6.14
CA ASP A 700 -6.71 -20.37 -5.02
C ASP A 700 -5.24 -20.42 -5.48
N ARG A 701 -4.33 -19.90 -4.65
CA ARG A 701 -2.88 -19.81 -4.93
C ARG A 701 -2.16 -21.07 -4.44
N LYS A 702 -1.88 -21.98 -5.36
CA LYS A 702 -1.18 -23.26 -5.08
C LYS A 702 0.35 -23.09 -5.10
N ASP A 703 0.83 -22.17 -5.92
CA ASP A 703 2.24 -21.79 -6.16
C ASP A 703 3.05 -21.46 -4.89
N VAL A 704 2.38 -20.94 -3.84
CA VAL A 704 3.00 -20.56 -2.57
C VAL A 704 3.71 -21.73 -1.89
N PHE A 705 3.03 -22.89 -1.85
CA PHE A 705 3.48 -24.07 -1.12
C PHE A 705 3.81 -25.25 -2.04
N PHE A 706 3.29 -25.25 -3.28
CA PHE A 706 3.52 -26.32 -4.24
C PHE A 706 4.31 -25.81 -5.44
N TYR A 707 5.24 -26.64 -5.90
CA TYR A 707 5.86 -26.55 -7.21
C TYR A 707 5.05 -27.39 -8.20
N GLN A 708 4.76 -26.83 -9.38
CA GLN A 708 4.05 -27.54 -10.44
C GLN A 708 5.05 -28.24 -11.37
N SER A 709 5.03 -29.58 -11.42
CA SER A 709 5.96 -30.35 -12.25
C SER A 709 5.47 -30.54 -13.69
N ASP A 710 4.16 -30.68 -13.87
CA ASP A 710 3.45 -30.74 -15.15
C ASP A 710 2.07 -30.10 -15.01
N ASP A 711 1.26 -30.08 -16.08
CA ASP A 711 -0.04 -29.36 -16.10
C ASP A 711 -1.02 -29.83 -15.01
N THR A 712 -0.81 -31.02 -14.42
CA THR A 712 -1.72 -31.61 -13.42
C THR A 712 -1.07 -31.92 -12.09
N ARG A 713 0.25 -32.04 -12.01
CA ARG A 713 0.96 -32.55 -10.83
C ARG A 713 1.63 -31.45 -10.01
N TYR A 714 1.29 -31.44 -8.73
CA TYR A 714 1.76 -30.50 -7.71
C TYR A 714 2.60 -31.23 -6.65
N ILE A 715 3.81 -30.73 -6.43
CA ILE A 715 4.81 -31.27 -5.51
C ILE A 715 5.01 -30.26 -4.37
N PRO A 716 4.90 -30.66 -3.10
CA PRO A 716 5.21 -29.77 -1.97
C PRO A 716 6.64 -29.22 -2.00
N ARG A 717 6.80 -27.91 -1.74
CA ARG A 717 8.10 -27.27 -1.46
C ARG A 717 8.56 -27.61 -0.05
N ALA A 718 8.78 -28.89 0.19
CA ALA A 718 9.07 -29.46 1.50
C ALA A 718 10.41 -30.19 1.51
N ILE A 719 11.23 -29.93 2.53
CA ILE A 719 12.47 -30.64 2.81
C ILE A 719 12.28 -31.41 4.11
N LEU A 720 12.50 -32.73 4.06
CA LEU A 720 12.27 -33.63 5.18
C LEU A 720 13.61 -34.16 5.69
N ILE A 721 13.93 -33.82 6.93
CA ILE A 721 15.24 -34.05 7.53
C ILE A 721 15.04 -34.89 8.79
N ASP A 722 15.69 -36.05 8.83
CA ASP A 722 15.81 -36.82 10.06
C ASP A 722 17.13 -37.59 10.11
N LEU A 723 17.72 -37.66 11.30
CA LEU A 723 18.90 -38.50 11.54
C LEU A 723 18.49 -39.96 11.74
N GLU A 724 17.20 -40.23 11.96
CA GLU A 724 16.64 -41.57 12.09
C GLU A 724 15.72 -41.92 10.91
N PRO A 725 15.87 -43.10 10.29
CA PRO A 725 15.10 -43.46 9.09
C PRO A 725 13.62 -43.73 9.37
N ARG A 726 13.23 -44.07 10.61
CA ARG A 726 11.91 -44.65 10.92
C ARG A 726 10.73 -43.82 10.40
N VAL A 727 10.74 -42.51 10.64
CA VAL A 727 9.63 -41.63 10.27
C VAL A 727 9.62 -41.36 8.78
N LEU A 728 10.79 -41.08 8.20
CA LEU A 728 10.94 -40.83 6.76
C LEU A 728 10.57 -42.07 5.94
N SER A 729 10.98 -43.27 6.36
CA SER A 729 10.55 -44.52 5.74
C SER A 729 9.03 -44.75 5.85
N THR A 730 8.39 -44.28 6.92
CA THR A 730 6.92 -44.37 7.04
C THR A 730 6.23 -43.43 6.05
N ILE A 731 6.79 -42.24 5.83
CA ILE A 731 6.28 -41.27 4.85
C ILE A 731 6.49 -41.78 3.42
N GLN A 732 7.68 -42.32 3.11
CA GLN A 732 8.02 -42.89 1.80
C GLN A 732 7.18 -44.12 1.43
N ASN A 733 6.65 -44.85 2.41
CA ASN A 733 5.74 -45.99 2.20
C ASN A 733 4.27 -45.65 2.48
N GLY A 734 3.97 -44.39 2.79
CA GLY A 734 2.64 -43.92 3.13
C GLY A 734 1.76 -43.67 1.90
N PRO A 735 0.46 -43.40 2.10
CA PRO A 735 -0.48 -43.14 1.00
C PRO A 735 -0.14 -41.87 0.19
N TYR A 736 0.54 -40.91 0.80
CA TYR A 736 1.00 -39.67 0.15
C TYR A 736 2.49 -39.72 -0.21
N SER A 737 3.09 -40.90 -0.39
CA SER A 737 4.52 -41.02 -0.71
C SER A 737 4.87 -40.34 -2.04
N ASN A 738 3.97 -40.41 -3.01
CA ASN A 738 4.17 -39.95 -4.37
C ASN A 738 4.14 -38.42 -4.55
N ILE A 739 3.70 -37.67 -3.51
CA ILE A 739 3.62 -36.20 -3.60
C ILE A 739 4.96 -35.53 -3.38
N TYR A 740 5.83 -36.09 -2.54
CA TYR A 740 7.09 -35.46 -2.15
C TYR A 740 8.17 -35.67 -3.20
N ASN A 741 9.04 -34.68 -3.38
CA ASN A 741 10.25 -34.85 -4.18
C ASN A 741 11.21 -35.82 -3.47
N PRO A 742 11.59 -36.95 -4.08
CA PRO A 742 12.54 -37.90 -3.48
C PRO A 742 13.91 -37.29 -3.16
N GLU A 743 14.32 -36.25 -3.88
CA GLU A 743 15.58 -35.53 -3.65
C GLU A 743 15.53 -34.58 -2.44
N ASN A 744 14.37 -34.41 -1.81
CA ASN A 744 14.18 -33.56 -0.63
C ASN A 744 14.19 -34.35 0.69
N PHE A 745 14.57 -35.62 0.65
CA PHE A 745 14.69 -36.46 1.84
C PHE A 745 16.15 -36.55 2.28
N PHE A 746 16.42 -36.08 3.49
CA PHE A 746 17.69 -36.31 4.16
C PHE A 746 17.53 -37.33 5.28
N ILE A 747 18.22 -38.46 5.13
CA ILE A 747 18.33 -39.52 6.13
C ILE A 747 19.81 -39.64 6.52
N GLY A 748 20.12 -39.51 7.82
CA GLY A 748 21.48 -39.67 8.32
C GLY A 748 22.11 -41.03 7.94
N LYS A 749 23.28 -41.01 7.30
CA LYS A 749 23.98 -42.20 6.75
C LYS A 749 24.44 -43.18 7.81
N ASP A 750 24.78 -42.67 9.00
CA ASP A 750 25.36 -43.47 10.08
C ASP A 750 24.31 -44.24 10.90
N GLY A 751 23.01 -43.95 10.69
CA GLY A 751 21.92 -44.53 11.49
C GLY A 751 21.97 -44.20 12.99
N SER A 752 23.01 -43.50 13.45
CA SER A 752 23.15 -42.98 14.80
C SER A 752 22.31 -41.71 14.89
N GLY A 753 21.07 -41.87 15.34
CA GLY A 753 20.20 -40.74 15.65
C GLY A 753 20.80 -39.83 16.72
N ALA A 754 20.23 -38.63 16.89
CA ALA A 754 20.67 -37.68 17.92
C ALA A 754 20.39 -38.15 19.37
N GLY A 755 19.71 -39.27 19.58
CA GLY A 755 19.56 -39.90 20.90
C GLY A 755 18.90 -39.00 21.96
N ASN A 756 17.97 -38.12 21.56
CA ASN A 756 17.38 -37.08 22.41
C ASN A 756 18.40 -36.10 23.05
N ASN A 757 19.58 -35.94 22.46
CA ASN A 757 20.61 -35.01 22.91
C ASN A 757 20.78 -33.89 21.88
N TRP A 758 20.53 -32.65 22.31
CA TRP A 758 20.73 -31.46 21.47
C TRP A 758 22.17 -31.32 20.96
N ALA A 759 23.17 -31.59 21.81
CA ALA A 759 24.57 -31.39 21.46
C ALA A 759 25.03 -32.36 20.37
N ALA A 760 24.55 -33.61 20.43
CA ALA A 760 24.82 -34.61 19.40
C ALA A 760 24.19 -34.19 18.07
N GLY A 761 22.92 -33.79 18.08
CA GLY A 761 22.24 -33.31 16.87
C GLY A 761 22.88 -32.06 16.27
N TYR A 762 23.34 -31.14 17.12
CA TYR A 762 24.04 -29.92 16.70
C TYR A 762 25.42 -30.24 16.10
N ALA A 763 26.20 -31.11 16.74
CA ALA A 763 27.51 -31.54 16.25
C ALA A 763 27.42 -32.28 14.92
N THR A 764 26.40 -33.13 14.74
CA THR A 764 26.12 -33.77 13.45
C THR A 764 25.78 -32.74 12.37
N GLY A 765 25.20 -31.58 12.73
CA GLY A 765 24.90 -30.50 11.79
C GLY A 765 26.11 -30.07 10.96
N ASP A 766 27.30 -30.01 11.56
CA ASP A 766 28.53 -29.60 10.86
C ASP A 766 28.98 -30.63 9.82
N THR A 767 28.77 -31.93 10.07
CA THR A 767 29.15 -32.99 9.14
C THR A 767 28.16 -33.13 7.97
N VAL A 768 26.89 -32.79 8.19
CA VAL A 768 25.83 -32.97 7.19
C VAL A 768 25.39 -31.66 6.51
N GLN A 769 26.01 -30.53 6.87
CA GLN A 769 25.58 -29.21 6.41
C GLN A 769 25.56 -29.08 4.89
N GLU A 770 26.56 -29.64 4.20
CA GLU A 770 26.68 -29.55 2.73
C GLU A 770 25.46 -30.19 2.07
N GLU A 771 25.14 -31.43 2.42
CA GLU A 771 23.99 -32.15 1.86
C GLU A 771 22.66 -31.45 2.17
N ILE A 772 22.48 -30.94 3.40
CA ILE A 772 21.25 -30.24 3.80
C ILE A 772 21.10 -28.93 3.03
N PHE A 773 22.15 -28.11 2.98
CA PHE A 773 22.08 -26.82 2.32
C PHE A 773 22.08 -26.92 0.80
N ASP A 774 22.62 -27.98 0.20
CA ASP A 774 22.47 -28.24 -1.23
C ASP A 774 20.99 -28.45 -1.60
N MET A 775 20.21 -29.15 -0.77
CA MET A 775 18.76 -29.26 -0.98
C MET A 775 18.05 -27.93 -0.76
N ILE A 776 18.40 -27.18 0.30
CA ILE A 776 17.79 -25.88 0.58
C ILE A 776 18.07 -24.89 -0.55
N ASP A 777 19.31 -24.81 -1.02
CA ASP A 777 19.72 -23.96 -2.13
C ASP A 777 19.05 -24.39 -3.43
N ARG A 778 18.96 -25.70 -3.72
CA ARG A 778 18.25 -26.19 -4.90
C ARG A 778 16.77 -25.77 -4.90
N GLU A 779 16.09 -25.87 -3.76
CA GLU A 779 14.69 -25.44 -3.66
C GLU A 779 14.54 -23.91 -3.68
N ALA A 780 15.50 -23.19 -3.10
CA ALA A 780 15.54 -21.73 -3.11
C ALA A 780 15.79 -21.16 -4.52
N ASP A 781 16.76 -21.74 -5.25
CA ASP A 781 17.07 -21.42 -6.64
C ASP A 781 15.95 -21.85 -7.59
N GLY A 782 15.19 -22.89 -7.23
CA GLY A 782 13.97 -23.35 -7.91
C GLY A 782 12.72 -22.51 -7.60
N SER A 783 12.85 -21.42 -6.84
CA SER A 783 11.76 -20.49 -6.52
C SER A 783 11.96 -19.16 -7.25
N ASP A 784 10.91 -18.62 -7.88
CA ASP A 784 11.01 -17.39 -8.67
C ASP A 784 11.19 -16.16 -7.77
N SER A 785 10.51 -16.12 -6.62
CA SER A 785 10.61 -15.04 -5.65
C SER A 785 10.35 -15.54 -4.22
N LEU A 786 11.27 -16.38 -3.73
CA LEU A 786 11.25 -16.94 -2.36
C LEU A 786 10.97 -15.85 -1.30
N GLU A 787 9.87 -15.99 -0.57
CA GLU A 787 9.50 -15.07 0.51
C GLU A 787 10.20 -15.42 1.83
N GLY A 788 10.27 -16.71 2.14
CA GLY A 788 10.86 -17.16 3.39
C GLY A 788 10.78 -18.66 3.60
N PHE A 789 11.10 -19.06 4.82
CA PHE A 789 11.17 -20.45 5.27
C PHE A 789 10.24 -20.71 6.45
N MET A 790 9.64 -21.89 6.45
CA MET A 790 8.87 -22.43 7.57
C MET A 790 9.59 -23.63 8.19
N LEU A 791 10.12 -23.49 9.41
CA LEU A 791 10.75 -24.59 10.13
C LEU A 791 9.75 -25.28 11.07
N LEU A 792 9.51 -26.57 10.86
CA LEU A 792 8.66 -27.43 11.69
C LEU A 792 9.56 -28.34 12.51
N HIS A 793 9.55 -28.16 13.83
CA HIS A 793 10.44 -28.91 14.73
C HIS A 793 9.91 -28.99 16.16
N SER A 794 10.55 -29.82 16.97
CA SER A 794 10.34 -29.85 18.43
C SER A 794 11.58 -29.36 19.15
N ILE A 795 11.38 -28.51 20.16
CA ILE A 795 12.47 -27.96 20.98
C ILE A 795 13.02 -28.96 22.02
N ALA A 796 12.38 -30.12 22.19
CA ALA A 796 12.71 -31.07 23.25
C ALA A 796 13.44 -32.33 22.75
N GLY A 797 13.35 -32.64 21.46
CA GLY A 797 13.98 -33.83 20.86
C GLY A 797 15.49 -33.71 20.74
N GLY A 798 16.13 -34.62 20.01
CA GLY A 798 17.55 -34.50 19.63
C GLY A 798 17.73 -33.83 18.27
N THR A 799 17.17 -34.43 17.22
CA THR A 799 17.28 -33.93 15.84
C THR A 799 16.59 -32.57 15.65
N GLY A 800 15.29 -32.49 15.97
CA GLY A 800 14.53 -31.26 15.79
C GLY A 800 15.05 -30.09 16.64
N SER A 801 15.66 -30.36 17.79
CA SER A 801 16.20 -29.32 18.67
C SER A 801 17.63 -28.95 18.26
N GLY A 802 18.56 -29.91 18.21
CA GLY A 802 19.98 -29.73 17.95
C GLY A 802 20.28 -29.39 16.51
N LEU A 803 19.96 -30.30 15.59
CA LEU A 803 20.14 -30.07 14.15
C LEU A 803 19.25 -28.92 13.67
N GLY A 804 18.04 -28.79 14.20
CA GLY A 804 17.17 -27.64 13.92
C GLY A 804 17.77 -26.30 14.35
N SER A 805 18.45 -26.24 15.50
CA SER A 805 19.17 -25.03 15.96
C SER A 805 20.33 -24.70 15.04
N TYR A 806 21.11 -25.70 14.63
CA TYR A 806 22.21 -25.53 13.68
C TYR A 806 21.73 -24.98 12.33
N ILE A 807 20.66 -25.58 11.77
CA ILE A 807 20.05 -25.12 10.53
C ILE A 807 19.58 -23.67 10.67
N LEU A 808 18.93 -23.32 11.78
CA LEU A 808 18.39 -21.99 12.02
C LEU A 808 19.50 -20.90 12.02
N GLU A 809 20.63 -21.16 12.68
CA GLU A 809 21.78 -20.24 12.66
C GLU A 809 22.35 -20.06 11.26
N ARG A 810 22.65 -21.18 10.58
CA ARG A 810 23.24 -21.14 9.24
C ARG A 810 22.31 -20.56 8.20
N MET A 811 21.00 -20.74 8.34
CA MET A 811 20.00 -20.12 7.47
C MET A 811 19.94 -18.61 7.65
N ASN A 812 20.03 -18.11 8.89
CA ASN A 812 20.07 -16.68 9.16
C ASN A 812 21.30 -16.02 8.51
N ASP A 813 22.44 -16.71 8.48
CA ASP A 813 23.66 -16.23 7.82
C ASP A 813 23.62 -16.36 6.29
N ARG A 814 23.09 -17.47 5.76
CA ARG A 814 23.03 -17.75 4.31
C ARG A 814 21.92 -16.96 3.60
N PHE A 815 20.78 -16.77 4.27
CA PHE A 815 19.59 -16.09 3.74
C PHE A 815 19.13 -14.90 4.61
N PRO A 816 19.98 -13.90 4.89
CA PRO A 816 19.71 -12.83 5.85
C PRO A 816 18.56 -11.88 5.45
N LYS A 817 18.05 -12.01 4.22
CA LYS A 817 16.94 -11.22 3.68
C LYS A 817 15.61 -11.96 3.65
N LYS A 818 15.59 -13.23 4.02
CA LYS A 818 14.43 -14.10 3.92
C LYS A 818 13.83 -14.26 5.31
N LEU A 819 12.50 -14.25 5.37
CA LEU A 819 11.81 -14.44 6.66
C LEU A 819 11.95 -15.88 7.12
N ILE A 820 12.16 -16.07 8.42
CA ILE A 820 12.20 -17.37 9.07
C ILE A 820 11.07 -17.45 10.10
N GLN A 821 10.02 -18.19 9.76
CA GLN A 821 8.93 -18.51 10.68
C GLN A 821 9.09 -19.95 11.18
N THR A 822 8.95 -20.18 12.48
CA THR A 822 9.00 -21.54 13.05
C THR A 822 7.66 -21.95 13.65
N TYR A 823 7.30 -23.21 13.47
CA TYR A 823 6.24 -23.90 14.21
C TYR A 823 6.92 -24.82 15.22
N SER A 824 7.08 -24.28 16.43
CA SER A 824 7.90 -24.89 17.47
C SER A 824 7.02 -25.64 18.47
N VAL A 825 7.20 -26.96 18.55
CA VAL A 825 6.47 -27.81 19.49
C VAL A 825 7.21 -27.89 20.83
N PHE A 826 6.55 -27.36 21.85
CA PHE A 826 7.01 -27.34 23.24
C PHE A 826 6.59 -28.63 23.95
N PRO A 827 7.48 -29.23 24.75
CA PRO A 827 7.18 -30.45 25.48
C PRO A 827 6.12 -30.19 26.55
N ASP A 828 5.39 -31.24 26.94
CA ASP A 828 4.56 -31.16 28.12
C ASP A 828 5.46 -31.04 29.37
N THR A 829 5.47 -29.84 29.95
CA THR A 829 6.24 -29.55 31.16
C THR A 829 5.81 -30.36 32.40
N GLN A 830 4.65 -31.04 32.37
CA GLN A 830 4.14 -31.85 33.48
C GLN A 830 4.38 -33.35 33.30
N ALA A 831 4.42 -33.84 32.05
CA ALA A 831 4.48 -35.27 31.71
C ALA A 831 5.48 -35.57 30.58
N ALA A 832 6.75 -35.15 30.74
CA ALA A 832 7.77 -35.42 29.73
C ALA A 832 8.50 -36.75 29.99
N ASP A 833 8.45 -37.66 29.01
CA ASP A 833 9.12 -38.97 29.06
C ASP A 833 10.66 -38.88 29.03
N VAL A 834 11.20 -37.78 28.49
CA VAL A 834 12.64 -37.57 28.32
C VAL A 834 13.17 -36.63 29.40
N VAL A 835 14.05 -37.13 30.27
CA VAL A 835 14.60 -36.37 31.42
C VAL A 835 15.51 -35.19 31.04
N VAL A 836 16.14 -35.23 29.88
CA VAL A 836 17.07 -34.18 29.40
C VAL A 836 16.38 -33.06 28.61
N ASN A 837 15.06 -33.13 28.42
CA ASN A 837 14.32 -32.12 27.65
C ASN A 837 14.59 -30.67 28.09
N PRO A 838 14.78 -30.32 29.39
CA PRO A 838 14.96 -28.93 29.77
C PRO A 838 16.28 -28.35 29.26
N TYR A 839 17.32 -29.19 29.10
CA TYR A 839 18.58 -28.79 28.48
C TYR A 839 18.38 -28.50 26.99
N ASN A 840 17.76 -29.42 26.26
CA ASN A 840 17.48 -29.26 24.83
C ASN A 840 16.63 -28.01 24.57
N SER A 841 15.54 -27.86 25.34
CA SER A 841 14.61 -26.74 25.20
C SER A 841 15.29 -25.40 25.49
N LEU A 842 16.16 -25.31 26.50
CA LEU A 842 16.86 -24.06 26.78
C LEU A 842 17.81 -23.65 25.63
N LEU A 843 18.58 -24.60 25.12
CA LEU A 843 19.54 -24.35 24.03
C LEU A 843 18.83 -23.95 22.74
N THR A 844 17.74 -24.65 22.38
CA THR A 844 16.93 -24.27 21.22
C THR A 844 16.23 -22.92 21.41
N MET A 845 15.75 -22.60 22.62
CA MET A 845 15.12 -21.31 22.91
C MET A 845 16.06 -20.12 22.66
N ARG A 846 17.36 -20.26 22.96
CA ARG A 846 18.36 -19.22 22.62
C ARG A 846 18.35 -18.94 21.11
N ARG A 847 18.42 -19.97 20.28
CA ARG A 847 18.47 -19.81 18.81
C ARG A 847 17.15 -19.32 18.23
N LEU A 848 16.03 -19.81 18.74
CA LEU A 848 14.72 -19.25 18.39
C LEU A 848 14.64 -17.74 18.66
N THR A 849 15.19 -17.29 19.79
CA THR A 849 15.18 -15.86 20.18
C THR A 849 16.09 -14.99 19.29
N GLN A 850 17.18 -15.54 18.76
CA GLN A 850 18.21 -14.78 18.05
C GLN A 850 18.10 -14.86 16.52
N ASN A 851 17.56 -15.96 15.99
CA ASN A 851 17.68 -16.32 14.57
C ASN A 851 16.33 -16.55 13.87
N ALA A 852 15.19 -16.40 14.55
CA ALA A 852 13.86 -16.48 13.93
C ALA A 852 13.14 -15.12 13.96
N ASP A 853 12.42 -14.80 12.88
CA ASP A 853 11.59 -13.59 12.81
C ASP A 853 10.24 -13.76 13.52
N SER A 854 9.72 -14.99 13.55
CA SER A 854 8.43 -15.34 14.17
C SER A 854 8.43 -16.77 14.66
N VAL A 855 7.99 -16.99 15.91
CA VAL A 855 7.85 -18.32 16.50
C VAL A 855 6.39 -18.57 16.88
N VAL A 856 5.72 -19.47 16.16
CA VAL A 856 4.39 -19.97 16.52
C VAL A 856 4.56 -21.09 17.53
N VAL A 857 4.12 -20.84 18.76
CA VAL A 857 4.32 -21.77 19.89
C VAL A 857 3.17 -22.77 19.96
N LEU A 858 3.52 -24.06 19.96
CA LEU A 858 2.58 -25.18 20.06
C LEU A 858 2.90 -26.00 21.32
N ASP A 859 2.08 -25.88 22.37
CA ASP A 859 2.31 -26.57 23.64
C ASP A 859 1.57 -27.92 23.69
N ASN A 860 2.33 -29.01 23.72
CA ASN A 860 1.77 -30.37 23.78
C ASN A 860 0.86 -30.58 25.00
N GLY A 861 1.15 -29.98 26.16
CA GLY A 861 0.28 -30.10 27.33
C GLY A 861 -1.08 -29.45 27.10
N ALA A 862 -1.12 -28.30 26.42
CA ALA A 862 -2.37 -27.65 26.05
C ALA A 862 -3.12 -28.38 24.93
N LEU A 863 -2.40 -28.88 23.92
CA LEU A 863 -2.97 -29.64 22.81
C LEU A 863 -3.60 -30.94 23.30
N SER A 864 -2.92 -31.69 24.17
CA SER A 864 -3.46 -32.89 24.79
C SER A 864 -4.72 -32.59 25.63
N ARG A 865 -4.71 -31.52 26.43
CA ARG A 865 -5.91 -31.09 27.17
C ARG A 865 -7.07 -30.77 26.23
N ILE A 866 -6.84 -30.02 25.16
CA ILE A 866 -7.88 -29.66 24.19
C ILE A 866 -8.39 -30.91 23.47
N ALA A 867 -7.52 -31.82 23.05
CA ALA A 867 -7.90 -33.06 22.40
C ALA A 867 -8.73 -33.95 23.33
N ALA A 868 -8.33 -34.11 24.60
CA ALA A 868 -9.06 -34.85 25.61
C ALA A 868 -10.46 -34.26 25.87
N ASP A 869 -10.54 -32.95 26.12
CA ASP A 869 -11.79 -32.24 26.41
C ASP A 869 -12.78 -32.29 25.23
N ARG A 870 -12.27 -32.26 23.99
CA ARG A 870 -13.09 -32.14 22.76
C ARG A 870 -13.47 -33.47 22.15
N LEU A 871 -12.56 -34.45 22.16
CA LEU A 871 -12.82 -35.80 21.64
C LEU A 871 -13.41 -36.73 22.70
N HIS A 872 -13.54 -36.26 23.96
CA HIS A 872 -14.01 -37.05 25.10
C HIS A 872 -13.18 -38.32 25.32
N VAL A 873 -11.86 -38.21 25.11
CA VAL A 873 -10.87 -39.29 25.33
C VAL A 873 -10.03 -38.95 26.56
N GLN A 874 -9.63 -39.95 27.35
CA GLN A 874 -8.80 -39.72 28.54
C GLN A 874 -7.34 -39.42 28.17
N GLU A 875 -6.78 -40.14 27.20
CA GLU A 875 -5.42 -39.96 26.70
C GLU A 875 -5.43 -39.82 25.17
N PRO A 876 -5.27 -38.61 24.62
CA PRO A 876 -5.25 -38.41 23.19
C PRO A 876 -3.93 -38.91 22.58
N SER A 877 -4.01 -39.51 21.39
CA SER A 877 -2.82 -39.95 20.66
C SER A 877 -2.07 -38.78 20.01
N PHE A 878 -0.79 -38.96 19.71
CA PHE A 878 -0.01 -37.97 18.94
C PHE A 878 -0.64 -37.67 17.57
N GLN A 879 -1.32 -38.63 16.96
CA GLN A 879 -2.03 -38.40 15.71
C GLN A 879 -3.18 -37.39 15.89
N GLN A 880 -3.95 -37.51 16.98
CA GLN A 880 -5.05 -36.59 17.29
C GLN A 880 -4.57 -35.19 17.63
N THR A 881 -3.46 -35.06 18.37
CA THR A 881 -2.86 -33.74 18.65
C THR A 881 -2.26 -33.12 17.39
N ASN A 882 -1.62 -33.91 16.52
CA ASN A 882 -1.09 -33.43 15.24
C ASN A 882 -2.18 -32.96 14.28
N GLN A 883 -3.40 -33.53 14.32
CA GLN A 883 -4.54 -33.01 13.56
C GLN A 883 -4.93 -31.59 13.98
N LEU A 884 -4.92 -31.30 15.29
CA LEU A 884 -5.17 -29.95 15.81
C LEU A 884 -4.08 -28.98 15.35
N VAL A 885 -2.83 -29.42 15.40
CA VAL A 885 -1.68 -28.60 14.93
C VAL A 885 -1.80 -28.32 13.44
N SER A 886 -2.05 -29.33 12.61
CA SER A 886 -2.24 -29.18 11.16
C SER A 886 -3.36 -28.19 10.83
N THR A 887 -4.49 -28.27 11.55
CA THR A 887 -5.62 -27.33 11.39
C THR A 887 -5.19 -25.89 11.65
N VAL A 888 -4.37 -25.65 12.68
CA VAL A 888 -3.87 -24.30 13.03
C VAL A 888 -2.89 -23.79 12.00
N MET A 889 -1.96 -24.65 11.57
CA MET A 889 -0.98 -24.33 10.55
C MET A 889 -1.70 -23.95 9.25
N SER A 890 -2.65 -24.77 8.80
CA SER A 890 -3.48 -24.47 7.64
C SER A 890 -4.25 -23.15 7.79
N ALA A 891 -4.89 -22.94 8.94
CA ALA A 891 -5.66 -21.71 9.22
C ALA A 891 -4.75 -20.46 9.25
N SER A 892 -3.52 -20.58 9.75
CA SER A 892 -2.57 -19.47 9.83
C SER A 892 -2.01 -19.06 8.48
N THR A 893 -1.91 -19.99 7.52
CA THR A 893 -1.42 -19.76 6.16
C THR A 893 -2.54 -19.52 5.17
N THR A 894 -3.81 -19.47 5.62
CA THR A 894 -4.96 -19.34 4.71
C THR A 894 -4.93 -18.04 3.92
N THR A 895 -4.49 -16.92 4.50
CA THR A 895 -4.42 -15.63 3.79
C THR A 895 -3.37 -15.61 2.68
N LEU A 896 -2.36 -16.49 2.76
CA LEU A 896 -1.33 -16.65 1.74
C LEU A 896 -1.84 -17.50 0.56
N ARG A 897 -2.65 -18.53 0.86
CA ARG A 897 -3.18 -19.51 -0.10
C ARG A 897 -4.48 -19.06 -0.77
N TYR A 898 -5.29 -18.28 -0.07
CA TYR A 898 -6.55 -17.72 -0.58
C TYR A 898 -6.50 -16.20 -0.46
N PRO A 899 -6.14 -15.50 -1.55
CA PRO A 899 -5.92 -14.06 -1.49
C PRO A 899 -7.19 -13.31 -1.05
N GLY A 900 -7.02 -12.43 -0.07
CA GLY A 900 -8.02 -11.52 0.46
C GLY A 900 -7.67 -10.05 0.22
N TYR A 901 -8.31 -9.15 0.95
CA TYR A 901 -8.04 -7.69 0.84
C TYR A 901 -6.81 -7.23 1.63
N MET A 902 -6.40 -7.96 2.67
CA MET A 902 -5.30 -7.61 3.58
C MET A 902 -4.54 -8.87 4.00
N HIS A 903 -3.25 -8.73 4.35
CA HIS A 903 -2.37 -9.81 4.85
C HIS A 903 -2.14 -10.97 3.87
N ASN A 904 -1.91 -10.65 2.59
CA ASN A 904 -1.72 -11.63 1.51
C ASN A 904 -0.28 -12.14 1.37
N ASP A 905 0.63 -11.67 2.24
CA ASP A 905 2.04 -12.04 2.25
C ASP A 905 2.54 -12.22 3.70
N LEU A 906 3.62 -12.99 3.87
CA LEU A 906 4.12 -13.33 5.22
C LEU A 906 4.68 -12.10 5.94
N VAL A 907 5.29 -11.18 5.18
CA VAL A 907 5.82 -9.90 5.70
C VAL A 907 4.73 -9.10 6.41
N SER A 908 3.57 -8.90 5.79
CA SER A 908 2.47 -8.12 6.37
C SER A 908 1.79 -8.82 7.54
N VAL A 909 1.78 -10.15 7.57
CA VAL A 909 1.31 -10.92 8.75
C VAL A 909 2.26 -10.68 9.92
N ILE A 910 3.56 -10.87 9.74
CA ILE A 910 4.57 -10.71 10.81
C ILE A 910 4.62 -9.27 11.32
N ALA A 911 4.71 -8.28 10.41
CA ALA A 911 4.77 -6.86 10.78
C ALA A 911 3.56 -6.38 11.59
N SER A 912 2.39 -7.01 11.41
CA SER A 912 1.18 -6.69 12.18
C SER A 912 1.18 -7.24 13.60
N LEU A 913 1.87 -8.36 13.81
CA LEU A 913 1.87 -9.12 15.05
C LEU A 913 3.07 -8.80 15.94
N ILE A 914 4.22 -8.43 15.36
CA ILE A 914 5.49 -8.35 16.07
C ILE A 914 6.05 -6.92 15.94
N PRO A 915 5.61 -5.98 16.80
CA PRO A 915 6.17 -4.63 16.84
C PRO A 915 7.49 -4.54 17.61
N ILE A 916 7.81 -5.55 18.42
CA ILE A 916 9.07 -5.66 19.18
C ILE A 916 9.82 -6.89 18.63
N PRO A 917 10.94 -6.73 17.90
CA PRO A 917 11.60 -7.84 17.21
C PRO A 917 12.00 -9.01 18.12
N ARG A 918 12.42 -8.75 19.36
CA ARG A 918 12.76 -9.82 20.33
C ARG A 918 11.53 -10.57 20.85
N ALA A 919 10.38 -9.89 20.93
CA ALA A 919 9.14 -10.45 21.48
C ALA A 919 8.27 -11.05 20.36
N HIS A 920 8.80 -12.03 19.64
CA HIS A 920 8.18 -12.61 18.44
C HIS A 920 7.51 -13.98 18.65
N PHE A 921 7.25 -14.38 19.91
CA PHE A 921 6.59 -15.63 20.24
C PHE A 921 5.06 -15.46 20.25
N LEU A 922 4.39 -16.15 19.33
CA LEU A 922 2.96 -16.04 19.09
C LEU A 922 2.18 -17.20 19.73
N ILE A 923 1.09 -16.84 20.40
CA ILE A 923 0.12 -17.77 20.99
C ILE A 923 -1.03 -18.00 20.01
N THR A 924 -1.42 -19.25 19.83
CA THR A 924 -2.53 -19.65 18.97
C THR A 924 -3.80 -19.95 19.77
N SER A 925 -4.96 -19.64 19.20
CA SER A 925 -6.27 -20.11 19.68
C SER A 925 -7.19 -20.36 18.51
N TYR A 926 -8.01 -21.39 18.56
CA TYR A 926 -8.88 -21.74 17.43
C TYR A 926 -10.29 -22.10 17.90
N THR A 927 -11.30 -21.85 17.05
CA THR A 927 -12.68 -22.20 17.34
C THR A 927 -13.53 -22.28 16.05
N PRO A 928 -14.51 -23.19 15.94
CA PRO A 928 -14.77 -24.31 16.85
C PRO A 928 -13.74 -25.43 16.72
N PHE A 929 -13.48 -26.15 17.82
CA PHE A 929 -12.93 -27.50 17.76
C PHE A 929 -14.10 -28.46 17.87
N THR A 930 -14.36 -29.19 16.81
CA THR A 930 -15.47 -30.11 16.68
C THR A 930 -14.91 -31.33 15.97
N GLY A 931 -15.02 -32.50 16.59
CA GLY A 931 -14.79 -33.75 15.87
C GLY A 931 -16.02 -34.07 15.01
N ASP A 932 -15.81 -34.80 13.93
CA ASP A 932 -16.85 -35.19 12.96
C ASP A 932 -18.08 -35.86 13.61
N GLN A 933 -17.91 -36.46 14.79
CA GLN A 933 -18.98 -37.14 15.54
C GLN A 933 -19.92 -36.19 16.32
N VAL A 934 -19.50 -34.95 16.62
CA VAL A 934 -20.29 -34.01 17.47
C VAL A 934 -21.34 -33.24 16.65
N GLU A 935 -21.25 -33.27 15.32
CA GLU A 935 -22.11 -32.49 14.43
C GLU A 935 -23.57 -32.96 14.39
N GLN A 936 -23.85 -34.24 14.69
CA GLN A 936 -25.22 -34.74 14.74
C GLN A 936 -26.06 -34.15 15.90
N ALA A 937 -25.43 -33.49 16.89
CA ALA A 937 -26.10 -33.11 18.13
C ALA A 937 -26.35 -31.59 18.34
N LYS A 938 -25.89 -30.68 17.46
CA LYS A 938 -25.99 -29.21 17.70
C LYS A 938 -26.52 -28.39 16.51
N THR A 939 -27.70 -28.76 16.02
CA THR A 939 -28.48 -28.05 14.98
C THR A 939 -29.28 -26.83 15.48
N VAL A 940 -28.81 -25.96 16.40
CA VAL A 940 -29.69 -24.90 16.98
C VAL A 940 -29.09 -23.48 17.23
N ARG A 941 -27.84 -23.13 16.89
CA ARG A 941 -27.41 -21.71 17.01
C ARG A 941 -26.53 -21.23 15.86
N LYS A 942 -27.00 -20.21 15.14
CA LYS A 942 -26.19 -19.44 14.17
C LYS A 942 -25.05 -18.78 14.96
N THR A 943 -23.83 -19.30 14.83
CA THR A 943 -22.65 -18.74 15.49
C THR A 943 -22.28 -17.45 14.75
N THR A 944 -22.23 -16.33 15.47
CA THR A 944 -21.88 -15.02 14.90
C THR A 944 -20.37 -14.77 14.94
N VAL A 945 -19.85 -13.84 14.13
CA VAL A 945 -18.45 -13.40 14.17
C VAL A 945 -18.03 -12.97 15.58
N LEU A 946 -18.90 -12.24 16.28
CA LEU A 946 -18.67 -11.82 17.66
C LEU A 946 -18.53 -13.02 18.61
N ASP A 947 -19.32 -14.08 18.43
CA ASP A 947 -19.22 -15.28 19.26
C ASP A 947 -17.91 -16.01 19.03
N VAL A 948 -17.45 -16.07 17.77
CA VAL A 948 -16.14 -16.64 17.39
C VAL A 948 -15.03 -15.83 18.07
N MET A 949 -14.96 -14.52 17.85
CA MET A 949 -13.90 -13.68 18.43
C MET A 949 -13.92 -13.70 19.97
N ARG A 950 -15.09 -13.73 20.60
CA ARG A 950 -15.18 -13.88 22.06
C ARG A 950 -14.66 -15.23 22.53
N ARG A 951 -14.95 -16.31 21.81
CA ARG A 951 -14.43 -17.66 22.12
C ARG A 951 -12.91 -17.72 21.95
N LEU A 952 -12.35 -17.06 20.93
CA LEU A 952 -10.90 -17.01 20.71
C LEU A 952 -10.14 -16.42 21.91
N LEU A 953 -10.70 -15.41 22.57
CA LEU A 953 -10.10 -14.81 23.77
C LEU A 953 -10.19 -15.70 25.03
N GLN A 954 -11.06 -16.73 25.03
CA GLN A 954 -11.27 -17.59 26.21
C GLN A 954 -10.07 -18.52 26.46
N PRO A 955 -9.58 -18.64 27.71
CA PRO A 955 -8.44 -19.49 28.05
C PRO A 955 -8.57 -20.95 27.58
N LYS A 956 -9.79 -21.50 27.60
CA LYS A 956 -10.06 -22.89 27.20
C LYS A 956 -9.79 -23.21 25.71
N ASN A 957 -9.73 -22.18 24.86
CA ASN A 957 -9.45 -22.35 23.43
C ASN A 957 -8.01 -21.99 23.07
N ARG A 958 -7.18 -21.59 24.05
CA ARG A 958 -5.76 -21.29 23.86
C ARG A 958 -4.96 -22.57 23.83
N MET A 959 -4.12 -22.70 22.82
CA MET A 959 -3.25 -23.87 22.62
C MET A 959 -1.92 -23.76 23.38
N MET A 960 -1.92 -22.98 24.46
CA MET A 960 -0.77 -22.82 25.33
C MET A 960 -1.22 -22.80 26.79
N SER A 961 -0.49 -23.52 27.65
CA SER A 961 -0.73 -23.60 29.08
C SER A 961 -0.10 -22.42 29.82
N ILE A 962 -0.67 -21.24 29.58
CA ILE A 962 -0.30 -20.00 30.26
C ILE A 962 -1.20 -19.74 31.47
N THR A 963 -0.60 -19.16 32.51
CA THR A 963 -1.33 -18.58 33.65
C THR A 963 -1.10 -17.07 33.60
N PRO A 964 -2.01 -16.29 33.01
CA PRO A 964 -1.83 -14.85 32.91
C PRO A 964 -1.70 -14.23 34.31
N GLY A 965 -0.68 -13.39 34.50
CA GLY A 965 -0.58 -12.53 35.67
C GLY A 965 -1.64 -11.43 35.63
N LYS A 966 -1.80 -10.69 36.73
CA LYS A 966 -2.70 -9.51 36.76
C LYS A 966 -2.27 -8.41 35.79
N SER A 967 -0.96 -8.30 35.54
CA SER A 967 -0.33 -7.33 34.64
C SER A 967 -0.20 -7.82 33.20
N SER A 968 -0.47 -9.11 32.92
CA SER A 968 -0.27 -9.66 31.59
C SER A 968 -1.24 -9.06 30.57
N CYS A 969 -0.69 -8.71 29.40
CA CYS A 969 -1.42 -7.99 28.36
C CYS A 969 -1.08 -8.49 26.95
N TYR A 970 -1.96 -8.15 26.00
CA TYR A 970 -1.75 -8.34 24.57
C TYR A 970 -0.93 -7.19 24.00
N ILE A 971 0.14 -7.52 23.29
CA ILE A 971 0.87 -6.60 22.42
C ILE A 971 0.08 -6.42 21.11
N SER A 972 -0.37 -7.52 20.52
CA SER A 972 -1.11 -7.54 19.26
C SER A 972 -1.99 -8.79 19.13
N ILE A 973 -3.05 -8.69 18.32
CA ILE A 973 -3.94 -9.79 17.98
C ILE A 973 -4.28 -9.74 16.49
N LEU A 974 -4.12 -10.85 15.78
CA LEU A 974 -4.66 -11.09 14.44
C LEU A 974 -5.69 -12.23 14.50
N ASN A 975 -6.94 -11.93 14.15
CA ASN A 975 -7.97 -12.95 14.00
C ASN A 975 -8.19 -13.27 12.51
N ILE A 976 -7.97 -14.51 12.12
CA ILE A 976 -8.31 -15.02 10.78
C ILE A 976 -9.68 -15.68 10.90
N ILE A 977 -10.72 -15.06 10.33
CA ILE A 977 -12.10 -15.54 10.38
C ILE A 977 -12.44 -16.18 9.05
N GLN A 978 -12.76 -17.47 9.05
CA GLN A 978 -13.14 -18.22 7.85
C GLN A 978 -14.65 -18.47 7.86
N GLY A 979 -15.34 -18.20 6.74
CA GLY A 979 -16.78 -18.43 6.58
C GLY A 979 -17.57 -17.18 6.16
N GLU A 980 -18.89 -17.25 6.21
CA GLU A 980 -19.78 -16.14 5.83
C GLU A 980 -19.74 -15.03 6.90
N ALA A 981 -18.84 -14.06 6.72
CA ALA A 981 -18.68 -12.90 7.60
C ALA A 981 -18.76 -11.59 6.81
N ASP A 982 -19.64 -10.67 7.24
CA ASP A 982 -19.70 -9.30 6.72
C ASP A 982 -18.65 -8.42 7.45
N GLN A 983 -17.97 -7.54 6.72
CA GLN A 983 -17.04 -6.55 7.27
C GLN A 983 -17.71 -5.65 8.31
N THR A 984 -19.01 -5.35 8.15
CA THR A 984 -19.78 -4.57 9.13
C THR A 984 -19.86 -5.26 10.50
N ASP A 985 -20.05 -6.59 10.49
CA ASP A 985 -20.16 -7.39 11.71
C ASP A 985 -18.80 -7.59 12.38
N VAL A 986 -17.72 -7.67 11.60
CA VAL A 986 -16.35 -7.65 12.11
C VAL A 986 -16.06 -6.34 12.84
N HIS A 987 -16.38 -5.19 12.23
CA HIS A 987 -16.15 -3.88 12.85
C HIS A 987 -16.91 -3.73 14.17
N LYS A 988 -18.20 -4.10 14.19
CA LYS A 988 -19.01 -4.15 15.43
C LYS A 988 -18.42 -5.09 16.48
N SER A 989 -17.85 -6.22 16.06
CA SER A 989 -17.27 -7.21 16.98
C SER A 989 -15.98 -6.70 17.63
N VAL A 990 -15.11 -6.03 16.86
CA VAL A 990 -13.90 -5.38 17.39
C VAL A 990 -14.26 -4.27 18.38
N LEU A 991 -15.24 -3.41 18.04
CA LEU A 991 -15.71 -2.36 18.95
C LEU A 991 -16.23 -2.93 20.27
N ARG A 992 -17.06 -3.98 20.22
CA ARG A 992 -17.60 -4.63 21.43
C ARG A 992 -16.53 -5.28 22.31
N ILE A 993 -15.47 -5.84 21.71
CA ILE A 993 -14.33 -6.39 22.46
C ILE A 993 -13.58 -5.29 23.20
N ARG A 994 -13.40 -4.13 22.56
CA ARG A 994 -12.80 -2.94 23.16
C ARG A 994 -13.66 -2.34 24.28
N GLU A 995 -14.93 -2.06 24.02
CA GLU A 995 -15.86 -1.48 25.01
C GLU A 995 -15.99 -2.34 26.27
N ARG A 996 -16.03 -3.67 26.10
CA ARG A 996 -16.18 -4.61 27.23
C ARG A 996 -14.87 -4.96 27.91
N HIS A 997 -13.74 -4.42 27.45
CA HIS A 997 -12.41 -4.69 28.01
C HIS A 997 -12.13 -6.20 28.16
N LEU A 998 -12.52 -7.01 27.16
CA LEU A 998 -12.35 -8.46 27.20
C LEU A 998 -10.89 -8.91 27.04
N ALA A 999 -10.02 -7.98 26.62
CA ALA A 999 -8.60 -8.16 26.46
C ALA A 999 -7.90 -6.92 27.03
N SER A 1000 -6.87 -7.14 27.85
CA SER A 1000 -5.97 -6.08 28.35
C SER A 1000 -4.84 -5.91 27.34
N PHE A 1001 -4.57 -4.69 26.89
CA PHE A 1001 -3.51 -4.38 25.92
C PHE A 1001 -2.35 -3.64 26.59
N ILE A 1002 -1.20 -3.62 25.92
CA ILE A 1002 -0.04 -2.83 26.33
C ILE A 1002 -0.42 -1.37 26.65
N PRO A 1003 0.11 -0.78 27.74
CA PRO A 1003 -0.26 0.57 28.17
C PRO A 1003 0.42 1.70 27.37
N TRP A 1004 1.53 1.41 26.71
CA TRP A 1004 2.37 2.39 25.99
C TRP A 1004 2.05 2.52 24.50
N GLY A 1005 1.05 1.79 24.00
CA GLY A 1005 0.65 1.79 22.59
C GLY A 1005 -0.85 1.57 22.40
N PRO A 1006 -1.39 1.87 21.21
CA PRO A 1006 -2.80 1.62 20.91
C PRO A 1006 -3.10 0.12 20.81
N ALA A 1007 -4.31 -0.28 21.21
CA ALA A 1007 -4.75 -1.67 21.13
C ALA A 1007 -4.81 -2.19 19.67
N SER A 1008 -3.87 -3.05 19.30
CA SER A 1008 -3.79 -3.67 17.96
C SER A 1008 -4.65 -4.93 17.88
N ILE A 1009 -5.84 -4.80 17.29
CA ILE A 1009 -6.72 -5.93 16.94
C ILE A 1009 -6.96 -5.87 15.43
N GLN A 1010 -6.37 -6.82 14.71
CA GLN A 1010 -6.52 -6.97 13.28
C GLN A 1010 -7.40 -8.18 12.96
N VAL A 1011 -8.13 -8.10 11.86
CA VAL A 1011 -9.02 -9.17 11.41
C VAL A 1011 -8.84 -9.38 9.92
N ALA A 1012 -8.52 -10.61 9.52
CA ALA A 1012 -8.45 -11.04 8.13
C ALA A 1012 -9.62 -11.99 7.83
N ILE A 1013 -10.25 -11.80 6.67
CA ILE A 1013 -11.35 -12.64 6.18
C ILE A 1013 -10.91 -13.20 4.83
N PRO A 1014 -10.18 -14.33 4.80
CA PRO A 1014 -9.80 -14.96 3.54
C PRO A 1014 -11.00 -15.64 2.88
N LYS A 1015 -10.91 -15.88 1.57
CA LYS A 1015 -11.88 -16.75 0.88
C LYS A 1015 -11.75 -18.17 1.43
N LYS A 1016 -12.88 -18.87 1.54
CA LYS A 1016 -12.90 -20.28 1.95
C LYS A 1016 -12.46 -21.16 0.76
N SER A 1017 -11.79 -22.27 1.05
CA SER A 1017 -11.58 -23.33 0.06
C SER A 1017 -12.93 -23.73 -0.58
N PRO A 1018 -13.05 -23.71 -1.91
CA PRO A 1018 -14.27 -24.13 -2.61
C PRO A 1018 -14.45 -25.65 -2.61
N TYR A 1019 -13.39 -26.43 -2.34
CA TYR A 1019 -13.40 -27.90 -2.44
C TYR A 1019 -13.83 -28.60 -1.16
N LEU A 1020 -13.65 -27.94 -0.01
CA LEU A 1020 -14.11 -28.48 1.26
C LEU A 1020 -15.57 -28.13 1.51
N GLN A 1021 -16.42 -29.17 1.55
CA GLN A 1021 -17.78 -29.07 2.08
C GLN A 1021 -17.75 -28.91 3.61
N ASN A 1022 -17.33 -27.74 4.09
CA ASN A 1022 -17.24 -27.52 5.53
C ASN A 1022 -18.64 -27.28 6.13
N THR A 1023 -19.00 -28.07 7.13
CA THR A 1023 -20.28 -28.11 7.84
C THR A 1023 -20.50 -26.95 8.83
N HIS A 1024 -19.43 -26.21 9.19
CA HIS A 1024 -19.53 -25.00 10.02
C HIS A 1024 -19.69 -23.71 9.20
N ARG A 1025 -20.65 -22.87 9.62
CA ARG A 1025 -20.91 -21.55 8.99
C ARG A 1025 -19.76 -20.54 9.17
N VAL A 1026 -19.08 -20.55 10.32
CA VAL A 1026 -17.98 -19.62 10.68
C VAL A 1026 -17.00 -20.29 11.64
N SER A 1027 -15.70 -20.28 11.31
CA SER A 1027 -14.57 -20.63 12.19
C SER A 1027 -13.61 -19.45 12.33
N GLY A 1028 -12.68 -19.54 13.27
CA GLY A 1028 -11.66 -18.53 13.44
C GLY A 1028 -10.40 -19.07 14.10
N LEU A 1029 -9.26 -18.51 13.71
CA LEU A 1029 -7.96 -18.62 14.34
C LEU A 1029 -7.58 -17.26 14.92
N MET A 1030 -6.96 -17.26 16.08
CA MET A 1030 -6.30 -16.09 16.66
C MET A 1030 -4.80 -16.38 16.77
N LEU A 1031 -4.00 -15.51 16.16
CA LEU A 1031 -2.58 -15.36 16.44
C LEU A 1031 -2.43 -14.14 17.36
N ALA A 1032 -1.83 -14.31 18.52
CA ALA A 1032 -1.72 -13.25 19.50
C ALA A 1032 -0.31 -13.17 20.07
N ASN A 1033 0.24 -11.97 20.12
CA ASN A 1033 1.45 -11.69 20.87
C ASN A 1033 1.04 -11.23 22.28
N HIS A 1034 1.33 -12.05 23.29
CA HIS A 1034 0.84 -11.85 24.66
C HIS A 1034 1.94 -12.12 25.68
N THR A 1035 2.14 -11.18 26.61
CA THR A 1035 3.29 -11.17 27.54
C THR A 1035 3.35 -12.40 28.45
N SER A 1036 2.22 -13.05 28.73
CA SER A 1036 2.19 -14.25 29.57
C SER A 1036 2.95 -15.44 28.98
N VAL A 1037 3.40 -15.40 27.72
CA VAL A 1037 4.31 -16.43 27.17
C VAL A 1037 5.58 -16.55 28.02
N ALA A 1038 6.02 -15.47 28.65
CA ALA A 1038 7.14 -15.46 29.60
C ALA A 1038 6.97 -16.48 30.75
N THR A 1039 5.73 -16.80 31.16
CA THR A 1039 5.48 -17.81 32.20
C THR A 1039 5.89 -19.23 31.77
N LEU A 1040 5.80 -19.54 30.48
CA LEU A 1040 6.26 -20.80 29.92
C LEU A 1040 7.79 -20.85 29.93
N PHE A 1041 8.46 -19.77 29.53
CA PHE A 1041 9.92 -19.68 29.51
C PHE A 1041 10.51 -19.77 30.92
N LYS A 1042 9.92 -19.07 31.89
CA LYS A 1042 10.29 -19.20 33.31
C LYS A 1042 10.19 -20.64 33.81
N ARG A 1043 9.20 -21.40 33.35
CA ARG A 1043 9.03 -22.81 33.73
C ARG A 1043 10.14 -23.69 33.16
N ILE A 1044 10.51 -23.49 31.89
CA ILE A 1044 11.63 -24.19 31.24
C ILE A 1044 12.95 -23.88 31.98
N VAL A 1045 13.24 -22.61 32.24
CA VAL A 1045 14.44 -22.19 32.99
C VAL A 1045 14.45 -22.79 34.40
N SER A 1046 13.31 -22.81 35.10
CA SER A 1046 13.19 -23.43 36.43
C SER A 1046 13.43 -24.94 36.41
N GLN A 1047 13.01 -25.65 35.36
CA GLN A 1047 13.30 -27.07 35.17
C GLN A 1047 14.78 -27.31 34.88
N TYR A 1048 15.37 -26.50 34.00
CA TYR A 1048 16.79 -26.50 33.72
C TYR A 1048 17.61 -26.25 35.00
N ASP A 1049 17.30 -25.20 35.78
CA ASP A 1049 18.04 -24.83 37.00
C ASP A 1049 18.04 -25.97 38.03
N ARG A 1050 16.93 -26.73 38.13
CA ARG A 1050 16.84 -27.90 39.02
C ARG A 1050 17.76 -29.04 38.59
N LEU A 1051 17.90 -29.29 37.30
CA LEU A 1051 18.82 -30.31 36.77
C LEU A 1051 20.28 -29.84 36.87
N ARG A 1052 20.53 -28.58 36.48
CA ARG A 1052 21.86 -27.97 36.47
C ARG A 1052 22.47 -27.88 37.87
N LYS A 1053 21.68 -27.50 38.90
CA LYS A 1053 22.13 -27.49 40.31
C LYS A 1053 22.62 -28.85 40.80
N ARG A 1054 22.13 -29.95 40.22
CA ARG A 1054 22.53 -31.32 40.56
C ARG A 1054 23.58 -31.89 39.60
N ASN A 1055 24.00 -31.12 38.60
CA ASN A 1055 24.84 -31.58 37.49
C ASN A 1055 24.33 -32.88 36.84
N ALA A 1056 23.00 -33.05 36.80
CA ALA A 1056 22.39 -34.29 36.33
C ALA A 1056 22.47 -34.40 34.80
N PHE A 1057 22.79 -35.60 34.29
CA PHE A 1057 22.79 -35.97 32.87
C PHE A 1057 23.69 -35.15 31.93
N LEU A 1058 24.70 -34.43 32.46
CA LEU A 1058 25.59 -33.58 31.66
C LEU A 1058 26.69 -34.33 30.90
N GLU A 1059 27.03 -35.55 31.32
CA GLU A 1059 28.15 -36.32 30.73
C GLU A 1059 27.96 -36.66 29.25
N GLN A 1060 26.70 -36.70 28.77
CA GLN A 1060 26.42 -36.90 27.35
C GLN A 1060 26.61 -35.62 26.53
N TYR A 1061 26.43 -34.44 27.14
CA TYR A 1061 26.61 -33.15 26.45
C TYR A 1061 28.10 -32.82 26.33
N LYS A 1062 28.87 -33.03 27.40
CA LYS A 1062 30.33 -32.76 27.45
C LYS A 1062 31.17 -33.54 26.43
N LYS A 1063 30.64 -34.63 25.88
CA LYS A 1063 31.32 -35.45 24.87
C LYS A 1063 31.28 -34.82 23.49
N GLU A 1064 30.35 -33.91 23.26
CA GLU A 1064 30.09 -33.31 21.97
C GLU A 1064 30.82 -31.97 21.83
N ALA A 1065 31.20 -31.62 20.61
CA ALA A 1065 32.02 -30.45 20.30
C ALA A 1065 31.53 -29.12 20.93
N PRO A 1066 30.21 -28.79 20.97
CA PRO A 1066 29.74 -27.53 21.56
C PRO A 1066 30.03 -27.37 23.06
N PHE A 1067 30.35 -28.46 23.77
CA PHE A 1067 30.63 -28.45 25.20
C PHE A 1067 32.05 -28.94 25.52
N ALA A 1068 32.94 -29.03 24.52
CA ALA A 1068 34.31 -29.46 24.70
C ALA A 1068 35.11 -28.49 25.60
N ASP A 1069 34.88 -27.19 25.45
CA ASP A 1069 35.57 -26.12 26.19
C ASP A 1069 34.86 -25.72 27.50
N GLY A 1070 33.78 -26.42 27.88
CA GLY A 1070 33.07 -26.20 29.13
C GLY A 1070 31.55 -26.15 28.97
N LEU A 1071 30.87 -25.66 30.00
CA LEU A 1071 29.40 -25.59 30.05
C LEU A 1071 28.85 -24.15 29.83
N GLY A 1072 29.69 -23.23 29.36
CA GLY A 1072 29.34 -21.82 29.17
C GLY A 1072 28.15 -21.60 28.22
N GLU A 1073 28.02 -22.48 27.21
CA GLU A 1073 26.89 -22.45 26.27
C GLU A 1073 25.52 -22.53 26.96
N PHE A 1074 25.43 -23.25 28.09
CA PHE A 1074 24.21 -23.28 28.86
C PHE A 1074 23.96 -22.00 29.66
N ASP A 1075 25.02 -21.37 30.15
CA ASP A 1075 24.93 -20.15 30.95
C ASP A 1075 24.49 -18.98 30.06
N GLU A 1076 25.06 -18.87 28.86
CA GLU A 1076 24.63 -17.92 27.82
C GLU A 1076 23.18 -18.16 27.37
N ALA A 1077 22.80 -19.43 27.11
CA ALA A 1077 21.42 -19.75 26.74
C ALA A 1077 20.43 -19.38 27.84
N ARG A 1078 20.80 -19.57 29.11
CA ARG A 1078 19.99 -19.15 30.26
C ARG A 1078 19.85 -17.64 30.33
N GLU A 1079 20.93 -16.90 30.13
CA GLU A 1079 20.94 -15.44 30.16
C GLU A 1079 20.02 -14.87 29.07
N VAL A 1080 20.20 -15.29 27.81
CA VAL A 1080 19.38 -14.84 26.67
C VAL A 1080 17.89 -15.08 26.91
N VAL A 1081 17.52 -16.25 27.44
CA VAL A 1081 16.11 -16.59 27.71
C VAL A 1081 15.57 -15.79 28.90
N MET A 1082 16.38 -15.50 29.92
CA MET A 1082 15.96 -14.65 31.05
C MET A 1082 15.84 -13.18 30.65
N ASP A 1083 16.68 -12.69 29.75
CA ASP A 1083 16.56 -11.34 29.19
C ASP A 1083 15.30 -11.21 28.34
N LEU A 1084 14.97 -12.23 27.54
CA LEU A 1084 13.70 -12.28 26.82
C LEU A 1084 12.51 -12.22 27.77
N VAL A 1085 12.58 -12.96 28.89
CA VAL A 1085 11.57 -12.91 29.94
C VAL A 1085 11.47 -11.50 30.53
N ALA A 1086 12.59 -10.86 30.81
CA ALA A 1086 12.62 -9.49 31.33
C ALA A 1086 12.02 -8.48 30.32
N GLU A 1087 12.30 -8.63 29.03
CA GLU A 1087 11.71 -7.81 27.95
C GLU A 1087 10.17 -7.91 27.96
N TYR A 1088 9.63 -9.14 28.04
CA TYR A 1088 8.18 -9.35 28.12
C TYR A 1088 7.56 -8.74 29.38
N GLU A 1089 8.24 -8.80 30.54
CA GLU A 1089 7.76 -8.19 31.78
C GLU A 1089 7.90 -6.66 31.80
N ALA A 1090 8.91 -6.12 31.12
CA ALA A 1090 9.06 -4.68 30.91
C ALA A 1090 7.96 -4.14 30.01
N ALA A 1091 7.58 -4.87 28.96
CA ALA A 1091 6.50 -4.50 28.05
C ALA A 1091 5.12 -4.42 28.73
N GLU A 1092 4.94 -5.00 29.92
CA GLU A 1092 3.71 -4.86 30.73
C GLU A 1092 3.58 -3.47 31.38
N ARG A 1093 4.66 -2.68 31.41
CA ARG A 1093 4.71 -1.40 32.15
C ARG A 1093 4.55 -0.19 31.24
N PRO A 1094 3.93 0.92 31.70
CA PRO A 1094 3.75 2.13 30.90
C PRO A 1094 5.06 2.83 30.48
N ASP A 1095 6.14 2.63 31.23
CA ASP A 1095 7.46 3.25 31.02
C ASP A 1095 8.34 2.51 30.00
N TYR A 1096 7.85 1.45 29.37
CA TYR A 1096 8.61 0.63 28.42
C TYR A 1096 9.30 1.43 27.30
N LEU A 1097 8.64 2.45 26.73
CA LEU A 1097 9.22 3.32 25.68
C LEU A 1097 10.04 4.50 26.25
N GLY A 1098 10.04 4.71 27.56
CA GLY A 1098 10.69 5.82 28.25
C GLY A 1098 11.87 5.37 29.09
N GLY A 1099 12.96 4.94 28.45
CA GLY A 1099 14.17 4.51 29.17
C GLY A 1099 15.12 5.65 29.57
N GLY A 1100 14.98 6.16 30.79
CA GLY A 1100 16.09 6.50 31.72
C GLY A 1100 16.97 7.76 31.49
N ALA A 1101 16.66 8.85 32.22
CA ALA A 1101 17.65 9.74 32.86
C ALA A 1101 16.96 10.72 33.85
N GLU A 1102 16.43 10.21 34.97
CA GLU A 1102 16.42 10.99 36.21
C GLU A 1102 17.25 10.21 37.20
N GLY A 1103 18.51 10.64 37.36
CA GLY A 1103 19.33 10.19 38.46
C GLY A 1103 18.69 10.66 39.77
N ASP A 1104 18.65 9.77 40.75
CA ASP A 1104 18.44 10.09 42.16
C ASP A 1104 19.44 11.18 42.58
N HIS A 1105 19.08 12.44 42.39
CA HIS A 1105 19.54 13.53 43.23
C HIS A 1105 18.52 13.67 44.34
N ALA A 1106 18.83 13.02 45.45
CA ALA A 1106 18.41 13.49 46.75
C ALA A 1106 18.81 14.97 46.87
N ASP A 1107 17.84 15.84 47.05
CA ASP A 1107 18.07 17.13 47.69
C ASP A 1107 17.21 17.20 48.94
N GLU A 1108 17.92 17.20 50.06
CA GLU A 1108 17.47 17.75 51.33
C GLU A 1108 17.11 19.23 51.12
N GLY A 1109 15.93 19.65 51.56
CA GLY A 1109 15.50 21.05 51.52
C GLY A 1109 14.01 21.24 51.71
#